data_AF-A0A7Z8YMM5-F1
#
_entry.id   AF-A0A7Z8YMM5-F1
#
_cell.length_a   1.000
_cell.length_b   1.000
_cell.length_c   1.000
_cell.angle_alpha   90.00
_cell.angle_beta   90.00
_cell.angle_gamma   90.00
#
_symmetry.space_group_name_H-M   'P 1'
#
loop_
_entity.id
_entity.type
_entity.pdbx_description
1 polymer ?
#
loop_
_entity_poly.entity_id
_entity_poly.type
_entity_poly.pdbx_seq_one_letter_code
_entity_poly.pdbx_strand_id
1 'polypeptide(L)'
;MNKTTIKISVLAFLGFMTYGYAQQQQQDPYKGKVGINTIEPSATMDVQPNSDNARVEAKTNEGIIAPKLSKTRIANIATPVEGTLVYATDDATSPISAYTGGDMKVAKITEKGYYFYNGTEWVKAGSEVTDQLWAQRDNGGVTETYLKPADGNGDEYVYSPKRNYINLGNASFDLVAPDGLVYNNIKKDTPNLLMINSSSLPTGETAVGPFGKRYSYFSRDIYTIDNTFTPDSGTELVKYRGKDIWMLAKDLTHDIDYLIGQNIGNDFMSSTKASNLTGTRVYSTLGDINGTYTPTVRRNAGVHSFPAIYSGKVSSLVGSFNTPTVYGGTVDYIYGIQNSIETSSLHKNVTTTHAVRNLKDVIGIKTDVTNQQNSTTERLLGSLTYTNYKEGSTVNQGFGAANSAYIQAGSTIGSYSGFSTYIHANGAANVTDLYAFKFESSLASEFVPTNMYGLYLADVKKASQKNFAIYANEGNIRFGDLKHTNNNNTASTGDRPVFVTADGVLKVGNASTALARAVWETDGNHVKLAVKADGTDRTDNIITINDAGQMFASSFKGTNGATIFPDYVFQKYYTGTSSIKADYNFKSLSQVEDFVKANGHLPGYKSAETIKAQGYVDLMETQLTNVEKIEELYLHSIEQDKALKAKDAEIADLKQRLERLEKLIQ
;
A
#
# COMPACT_ATOMS: atom_id res chain seq x y z
N MET A 1 118.41 45.16 4.38
CA MET A 1 118.03 46.30 3.50
C MET A 1 116.61 45.99 2.99
N ASN A 2 115.58 46.84 3.03
CA ASN A 2 115.46 48.25 3.40
C ASN A 2 114.07 48.50 4.04
N LYS A 3 114.00 49.50 4.93
CA LYS A 3 112.83 49.97 5.68
C LYS A 3 111.86 50.77 4.80
N THR A 4 110.57 50.82 5.18
CA THR A 4 109.82 52.08 5.17
C THR A 4 108.81 52.16 6.32
N THR A 5 108.89 53.28 7.03
CA THR A 5 108.13 53.75 8.20
C THR A 5 106.82 54.42 7.77
N ILE A 6 105.75 54.33 8.57
CA ILE A 6 104.73 55.40 8.67
C ILE A 6 104.44 55.69 10.15
N LYS A 7 104.49 56.98 10.50
CA LYS A 7 104.35 57.53 11.86
C LYS A 7 102.88 57.71 12.26
N ILE A 8 102.71 57.64 13.57
CA ILE A 8 101.55 57.83 14.44
C ILE A 8 100.92 59.23 14.32
N SER A 9 99.61 59.33 14.56
CA SER A 9 99.02 60.50 15.22
C SER A 9 98.08 60.08 16.36
N VAL A 10 98.38 60.62 17.55
CA VAL A 10 97.63 60.55 18.80
C VAL A 10 96.59 61.67 18.75
N LEU A 11 95.28 61.39 18.76
CA LEU A 11 94.29 62.35 19.31
C LEU A 11 92.84 61.87 19.51
N ALA A 12 92.44 60.64 19.19
CA ALA A 12 91.01 60.29 19.31
C ALA A 12 90.81 58.85 19.78
N PHE A 13 90.69 58.59 21.08
CA PHE A 13 89.87 57.46 21.60
C PHE A 13 89.61 57.56 23.11
N LEU A 14 89.49 58.78 23.65
CA LEU A 14 88.98 59.03 25.01
C LEU A 14 87.42 59.05 25.06
N GLY A 15 86.75 58.65 23.97
CA GLY A 15 85.33 58.92 23.72
C GLY A 15 84.34 57.76 23.86
N PHE A 16 84.74 56.54 24.24
CA PHE A 16 83.79 55.41 24.31
C PHE A 16 83.90 54.54 25.57
N MET A 17 84.38 55.12 26.68
CA MET A 17 84.37 54.50 28.01
C MET A 17 83.05 54.71 28.78
N THR A 18 81.97 55.18 28.15
CA THR A 18 80.64 55.31 28.77
C THR A 18 79.51 55.24 27.74
N TYR A 19 79.43 54.14 26.99
CA TYR A 19 78.14 53.56 26.60
C TYR A 19 78.21 52.12 27.13
N GLY A 20 78.01 51.96 28.43
CA GLY A 20 76.70 51.47 28.86
C GLY A 20 76.56 50.03 28.37
N TYR A 21 77.19 49.06 29.03
CA TYR A 21 76.48 48.28 30.05
C TYR A 21 75.05 47.90 29.59
N ALA A 22 74.94 47.23 28.44
CA ALA A 22 73.80 46.41 28.05
C ALA A 22 74.28 45.44 26.95
N GLN A 23 73.86 44.16 27.03
CA GLN A 23 74.31 42.99 26.25
C GLN A 23 75.68 42.45 26.74
N GLN A 24 75.83 41.51 27.69
CA GLN A 24 75.06 40.32 28.06
C GLN A 24 74.82 39.33 26.91
N GLN A 25 75.72 38.34 26.81
CA GLN A 25 75.51 37.00 26.26
C GLN A 25 75.06 36.86 24.79
N GLN A 26 75.91 37.27 23.85
CA GLN A 26 76.05 36.49 22.61
C GLN A 26 77.37 35.74 22.69
N GLN A 27 77.31 34.42 22.92
CA GLN A 27 78.40 33.54 22.52
C GLN A 27 78.69 33.86 21.06
N ASP A 28 79.92 34.28 20.73
CA ASP A 28 80.38 34.32 19.35
C ASP A 28 80.03 32.95 18.74
N PRO A 29 79.06 32.88 17.80
CA PRO A 29 78.52 31.61 17.32
C PRO A 29 79.56 30.77 16.56
N TYR A 30 80.72 31.36 16.30
CA TYR A 30 81.85 30.73 15.63
C TYR A 30 83.01 30.41 16.58
N LYS A 31 82.90 30.72 17.88
CA LYS A 31 83.92 30.38 18.88
C LYS A 31 84.11 28.87 18.99
N GLY A 32 85.32 28.40 18.67
CA GLY A 32 85.67 26.98 18.63
C GLY A 32 85.43 26.31 17.27
N LYS A 33 85.04 27.08 16.24
CA LYS A 33 84.91 26.61 14.86
C LYS A 33 86.07 27.12 13.99
N VAL A 34 86.49 26.32 13.01
CA VAL A 34 87.51 26.66 12.02
C VAL A 34 86.87 26.73 10.63
N GLY A 35 86.89 27.91 10.02
CA GLY A 35 86.46 28.10 8.63
C GLY A 35 87.65 28.20 7.69
N ILE A 36 87.64 27.44 6.58
CA ILE A 36 88.55 27.62 5.45
C ILE A 36 87.73 28.23 4.31
N ASN A 37 88.13 29.42 3.88
CA ASN A 37 87.40 30.27 2.91
C ASN A 37 85.96 30.67 3.32
N THR A 38 85.58 30.47 4.59
CA THR A 38 84.38 31.05 5.18
C THR A 38 84.72 31.69 6.52
N ILE A 39 84.20 32.90 6.76
CA ILE A 39 84.31 33.57 8.06
C ILE A 39 83.13 33.24 8.99
N GLU A 40 82.12 32.55 8.46
CA GLU A 40 80.94 32.09 9.21
C GLU A 40 80.84 30.55 9.12
N PRO A 41 81.74 29.81 9.80
CA PRO A 41 81.73 28.36 9.72
C PRO A 41 80.45 27.77 10.32
N SER A 42 79.77 26.96 9.52
CA SER A 42 78.51 26.30 9.90
C SER A 42 78.75 25.19 10.94
N ALA A 43 79.93 24.56 10.90
CA ALA A 43 80.34 23.47 11.78
C ALA A 43 81.70 23.75 12.44
N THR A 44 82.11 22.91 13.40
CA THR A 44 83.42 23.01 14.08
C THR A 44 84.60 23.05 13.10
N MET A 45 84.47 22.45 11.91
CA MET A 45 85.31 22.68 10.75
C MET A 45 84.41 22.83 9.52
N ASP A 46 84.52 23.94 8.80
CA ASP A 46 83.77 24.22 7.58
C ASP A 46 84.74 24.62 6.47
N VAL A 47 84.73 23.90 5.35
CA VAL A 47 85.60 24.15 4.21
C VAL A 47 84.73 24.49 3.02
N GLN A 48 84.77 25.76 2.61
CA GLN A 48 84.06 26.25 1.44
C GLN A 48 85.05 26.44 0.27
N PRO A 49 84.60 26.30 -0.98
CA PRO A 49 85.39 26.74 -2.12
C PRO A 49 85.54 28.28 -2.06
N ASN A 50 86.66 28.81 -2.53
CA ASN A 50 86.79 30.26 -2.73
C ASN A 50 85.88 30.73 -3.88
N SER A 51 85.75 32.05 -4.08
CA SER A 51 84.86 32.62 -5.10
C SER A 51 85.15 32.16 -6.54
N ASP A 52 86.40 31.83 -6.85
CA ASP A 52 86.80 31.35 -8.19
C ASP A 52 86.44 29.86 -8.36
N ASN A 53 86.60 29.07 -7.31
CA ASN A 53 86.30 27.64 -7.27
C ASN A 53 84.80 27.34 -7.05
N ALA A 54 84.02 28.31 -6.58
CA ALA A 54 82.57 28.21 -6.44
C ALA A 54 81.82 28.30 -7.78
N ARG A 55 82.53 28.59 -8.89
CA ARG A 55 81.94 28.66 -10.24
C ARG A 55 81.65 27.25 -10.74
N VAL A 56 80.51 27.06 -11.42
CA VAL A 56 80.08 25.77 -11.98
C VAL A 56 81.11 25.14 -12.93
N GLU A 57 81.88 25.98 -13.62
CA GLU A 57 82.90 25.58 -14.61
C GLU A 57 84.27 25.24 -13.98
N ALA A 58 84.43 25.37 -12.66
CA ALA A 58 85.71 25.18 -12.00
C ALA A 58 86.20 23.73 -12.13
N LYS A 59 87.46 23.55 -12.54
CA LYS A 59 88.11 22.24 -12.73
C LYS A 59 89.17 21.95 -11.66
N THR A 60 89.23 22.78 -10.63
CA THR A 60 90.19 22.71 -9.53
C THR A 60 89.76 21.67 -8.51
N ASN A 61 90.73 21.00 -7.89
CA ASN A 61 90.47 19.90 -6.96
C ASN A 61 90.22 20.46 -5.55
N GLU A 62 88.94 20.66 -5.19
CA GLU A 62 88.51 21.16 -3.88
C GLU A 62 88.10 20.01 -2.95
N GLY A 63 88.53 20.05 -1.69
CA GLY A 63 88.15 19.08 -0.68
C GLY A 63 89.23 18.85 0.37
N ILE A 64 89.01 17.86 1.23
CA ILE A 64 89.97 17.42 2.24
C ILE A 64 90.59 16.10 1.78
N ILE A 65 91.91 16.09 1.57
CA ILE A 65 92.65 14.86 1.30
C ILE A 65 93.17 14.32 2.63
N ALA A 66 92.63 13.18 3.07
CA ALA A 66 93.18 12.45 4.21
C ALA A 66 94.57 11.87 3.88
N PRO A 67 95.45 11.66 4.87
CA PRO A 67 96.76 11.03 4.65
C PRO A 67 96.62 9.68 3.92
N LYS A 68 97.37 9.51 2.84
CA LYS A 68 97.43 8.26 2.07
C LYS A 68 98.43 7.32 2.73
N LEU A 69 97.98 6.19 3.24
CA LEU A 69 98.79 5.22 3.98
C LEU A 69 98.63 3.81 3.40
N SER A 70 99.69 3.02 3.39
CA SER A 70 99.60 1.59 3.07
C SER A 70 98.88 0.82 4.17
N LYS A 71 98.27 -0.33 3.86
CA LYS A 71 97.59 -1.18 4.86
C LYS A 71 98.51 -1.54 6.03
N THR A 72 99.78 -1.86 5.74
CA THR A 72 100.83 -2.10 6.74
C THR A 72 101.05 -0.90 7.65
N ARG A 73 101.10 0.32 7.09
CA ARG A 73 101.30 1.54 7.88
C ARG A 73 100.09 1.87 8.76
N ILE A 74 98.88 1.58 8.29
CA ILE A 74 97.62 1.74 9.04
C ILE A 74 97.56 0.73 10.20
N ALA A 75 97.95 -0.52 9.96
CA ALA A 75 98.04 -1.55 11.01
C ALA A 75 99.01 -1.17 12.13
N ASN A 76 100.12 -0.50 11.78
CA ASN A 76 101.12 -0.02 12.76
C ASN A 76 100.66 1.18 13.61
N ILE A 77 99.42 1.67 13.45
CA ILE A 77 98.85 2.65 14.37
C ILE A 77 98.49 1.91 15.66
N ALA A 78 99.34 2.04 16.68
CA ALA A 78 99.22 1.33 17.95
C ALA A 78 97.87 1.61 18.65
N THR A 79 97.49 2.89 18.73
CA THR A 79 96.27 3.38 19.42
C THR A 79 95.48 4.33 18.51
N PRO A 80 94.74 3.82 17.51
CA PRO A 80 93.91 4.65 16.64
C PRO A 80 92.76 5.28 17.44
N VAL A 81 92.45 6.55 17.17
CA VAL A 81 91.35 7.28 17.81
C VAL A 81 90.09 7.14 16.97
N GLU A 82 88.94 6.92 17.60
CA GLU A 82 87.64 6.87 16.91
C GLU A 82 87.41 8.15 16.08
N GLY A 83 86.97 7.98 14.84
CA GLY A 83 86.79 9.05 13.87
C GLY A 83 88.04 9.43 13.07
N THR A 84 89.20 8.80 13.32
CA THR A 84 90.40 9.02 12.48
C THR A 84 90.10 8.61 11.04
N LEU A 85 90.25 9.52 10.07
CA LEU A 85 90.05 9.27 8.63
C LEU A 85 91.41 9.15 7.91
N VAL A 86 91.59 8.09 7.13
CA VAL A 86 92.76 7.87 6.27
C VAL A 86 92.32 7.41 4.89
N TYR A 87 93.18 7.59 3.89
CA TYR A 87 93.00 6.95 2.59
C TYR A 87 93.94 5.75 2.49
N ALA A 88 93.40 4.53 2.51
CA ALA A 88 94.18 3.34 2.27
C ALA A 88 94.60 3.28 0.80
N THR A 89 95.89 3.15 0.54
CA THR A 89 96.45 3.05 -0.81
C THR A 89 97.40 1.87 -0.94
N ASP A 90 97.70 1.48 -2.17
CA ASP A 90 98.88 0.65 -2.44
C ASP A 90 100.13 1.53 -2.32
N ASP A 91 101.16 0.98 -1.69
CA ASP A 91 102.52 1.49 -1.73
C ASP A 91 103.37 0.58 -2.63
N ALA A 92 104.38 1.13 -3.29
CA ALA A 92 105.21 0.42 -4.28
C ALA A 92 105.88 -0.84 -3.69
N THR A 93 106.15 -0.83 -2.39
CA THR A 93 106.76 -1.95 -1.66
C THR A 93 105.77 -2.72 -0.77
N SER A 94 104.51 -2.29 -0.65
CA SER A 94 103.51 -2.93 0.22
C SER A 94 102.08 -2.64 -0.26
N PRO A 95 101.62 -3.30 -1.35
CA PRO A 95 100.24 -3.19 -1.80
C PRO A 95 99.28 -3.82 -0.78
N ILE A 96 98.02 -3.38 -0.79
CA ILE A 96 96.97 -3.83 0.14
C ILE A 96 96.81 -5.36 0.11
N SER A 97 96.94 -5.96 -1.07
CA SER A 97 96.87 -7.41 -1.30
C SER A 97 98.07 -8.21 -0.78
N ALA A 98 99.22 -7.57 -0.54
CA ALA A 98 100.44 -8.22 -0.04
C ALA A 98 100.61 -8.11 1.49
N TYR A 99 99.65 -7.55 2.20
CA TYR A 99 99.68 -7.48 3.66
C TYR A 99 99.49 -8.88 4.27
N THR A 100 100.51 -9.36 4.99
CA THR A 100 100.53 -10.68 5.65
C THR A 100 100.33 -10.61 7.17
N GLY A 101 100.09 -9.42 7.74
CA GLY A 101 99.87 -9.22 9.17
C GLY A 101 98.46 -9.65 9.63
N GLY A 102 98.34 -10.06 10.89
CA GLY A 102 97.09 -10.56 11.48
C GLY A 102 96.23 -9.52 12.23
N ASP A 103 96.54 -8.23 12.14
CA ASP A 103 95.79 -7.20 12.89
C ASP A 103 94.33 -7.11 12.40
N MET A 104 93.41 -7.54 13.26
CA MET A 104 91.97 -7.56 12.97
C MET A 104 91.40 -6.16 12.72
N LYS A 105 92.03 -5.10 13.25
CA LYS A 105 91.57 -3.72 13.04
C LYS A 105 91.56 -3.34 11.56
N VAL A 106 92.44 -3.91 10.73
CA VAL A 106 92.54 -3.58 9.29
C VAL A 106 91.93 -4.65 8.38
N ALA A 107 91.21 -5.63 8.93
CA ALA A 107 90.66 -6.75 8.16
C ALA A 107 89.77 -6.28 7.00
N LYS A 108 88.94 -5.25 7.23
CA LYS A 108 88.01 -4.67 6.24
C LYS A 108 88.67 -3.77 5.18
N ILE A 109 89.98 -3.51 5.27
CA ILE A 109 90.71 -2.80 4.23
C ILE A 109 91.10 -3.80 3.14
N THR A 110 90.21 -3.99 2.16
CA THR A 110 90.40 -4.95 1.05
C THR A 110 90.75 -4.26 -0.27
N GLU A 111 90.54 -2.95 -0.35
CA GLU A 111 90.78 -2.13 -1.54
C GLU A 111 91.13 -0.69 -1.17
N LYS A 112 91.58 0.09 -2.16
CA LYS A 112 91.89 1.51 -1.98
C LYS A 112 90.61 2.29 -1.66
N GLY A 113 90.70 3.24 -0.74
CA GLY A 113 89.56 4.08 -0.41
C GLY A 113 89.72 4.82 0.90
N TYR A 114 88.71 5.62 1.24
CA TYR A 114 88.63 6.27 2.53
C TYR A 114 88.13 5.30 3.59
N TYR A 115 88.85 5.21 4.70
CA TYR A 115 88.50 4.42 5.86
C TYR A 115 88.55 5.28 7.10
N PHE A 116 87.57 5.11 7.98
CA PHE A 116 87.60 5.71 9.31
C PHE A 116 87.67 4.64 10.39
N TYR A 117 88.32 4.95 11.50
CA TYR A 117 88.34 4.05 12.65
C TYR A 117 87.05 4.24 13.47
N ASN A 118 86.26 3.18 13.64
CA ASN A 118 84.97 3.24 14.35
C ASN A 118 85.07 2.95 15.87
N GLY A 119 86.28 3.00 16.43
CA GLY A 119 86.55 2.63 17.82
C GLY A 119 86.93 1.15 18.01
N THR A 120 86.68 0.30 17.02
CA THR A 120 87.07 -1.13 17.04
C THR A 120 87.95 -1.50 15.84
N GLU A 121 87.57 -1.11 14.63
CA GLU A 121 88.23 -1.47 13.37
C GLU A 121 88.13 -0.33 12.34
N TRP A 122 88.90 -0.43 11.26
CA TRP A 122 88.87 0.49 10.13
C TRP A 122 87.77 0.09 9.13
N VAL A 123 86.76 0.94 8.95
CA VAL A 123 85.60 0.68 8.08
C VAL A 123 85.60 1.65 6.91
N LYS A 124 85.22 1.17 5.72
CA LYS A 124 85.16 1.97 4.50
C LYS A 124 84.06 3.03 4.61
N ALA A 125 84.38 4.28 4.30
CA ALA A 125 83.40 5.36 4.26
C ALA A 125 82.57 5.27 2.96
N GLY A 126 81.30 4.86 3.07
CA GLY A 126 80.27 5.12 2.04
C GLY A 126 79.85 3.99 1.08
N SER A 127 79.49 2.79 1.53
CA SER A 127 78.86 1.81 0.61
C SER A 127 77.73 0.91 1.15
N GLU A 128 77.14 1.17 2.33
CA GLU A 128 76.13 0.22 2.90
C GLU A 128 74.82 0.82 3.43
N VAL A 129 74.37 2.03 3.05
CA VAL A 129 73.07 2.53 3.57
C VAL A 129 72.26 3.35 2.56
N THR A 130 71.48 2.70 1.69
CA THR A 130 70.24 3.28 1.09
C THR A 130 69.27 2.28 0.46
N ASP A 131 69.59 0.99 0.36
CA ASP A 131 68.85 0.08 -0.55
C ASP A 131 67.64 -0.67 0.06
N GLN A 132 67.11 -0.27 1.22
CA GLN A 132 66.13 -1.10 1.93
C GLN A 132 64.66 -0.69 1.84
N LEU A 133 64.30 0.44 1.24
CA LEU A 133 62.88 0.86 1.27
C LEU A 133 62.27 1.16 -0.10
N TRP A 134 63.05 1.57 -1.12
CA TRP A 134 62.49 2.06 -2.38
C TRP A 134 63.11 1.39 -3.60
N ALA A 135 62.29 1.07 -4.61
CA ALA A 135 62.68 0.60 -5.94
C ALA A 135 62.15 1.57 -7.01
N GLN A 136 62.72 1.50 -8.21
CA GLN A 136 62.28 2.29 -9.35
C GLN A 136 61.93 1.39 -10.53
N ARG A 137 60.89 1.75 -11.28
CA ARG A 137 60.59 1.13 -12.57
C ARG A 137 60.35 2.20 -13.63
N ASP A 138 60.61 1.84 -14.88
CA ASP A 138 60.29 2.67 -16.04
C ASP A 138 58.97 2.19 -16.64
N ASN A 139 57.95 3.04 -16.60
CA ASN A 139 56.63 2.78 -17.19
C ASN A 139 56.41 3.67 -18.42
N GLY A 140 57.08 3.31 -19.52
CA GLY A 140 56.91 4.02 -20.79
C GLY A 140 57.65 5.36 -20.88
N GLY A 141 58.82 5.48 -20.26
CA GLY A 141 59.70 6.66 -20.33
C GLY A 141 59.64 7.57 -19.10
N VAL A 142 58.90 7.18 -18.06
CA VAL A 142 58.79 7.90 -16.79
C VAL A 142 59.24 6.99 -15.65
N THR A 143 60.27 7.43 -14.92
CA THR A 143 60.79 6.68 -13.76
C THR A 143 59.94 6.92 -12.53
N GLU A 144 59.20 5.90 -12.11
CA GLU A 144 58.40 5.88 -10.87
C GLU A 144 59.22 5.29 -9.72
N THR A 145 59.13 5.88 -8.52
CA THR A 145 59.77 5.35 -7.30
C THR A 145 58.70 4.81 -6.34
N TYR A 146 58.84 3.58 -5.85
CA TYR A 146 57.84 2.87 -5.04
C TYR A 146 58.46 2.06 -3.89
N LEU A 147 57.67 1.69 -2.89
CA LEU A 147 58.13 0.88 -1.74
C LEU A 147 58.25 -0.61 -2.13
N LYS A 148 59.35 -1.29 -1.74
CA LYS A 148 59.68 -2.66 -2.22
C LYS A 148 58.68 -3.83 -1.91
N PRO A 149 57.61 -3.76 -1.09
CA PRO A 149 56.63 -4.85 -1.05
C PRO A 149 55.81 -4.99 -2.34
N ALA A 150 55.92 -4.04 -3.28
CA ALA A 150 55.08 -3.96 -4.47
C ALA A 150 55.46 -4.88 -5.63
N ASP A 151 56.59 -5.60 -5.58
CA ASP A 151 57.03 -6.39 -6.72
C ASP A 151 56.54 -7.84 -6.62
N GLY A 152 55.32 -8.05 -7.11
CA GLY A 152 54.72 -9.37 -7.29
C GLY A 152 53.30 -9.33 -7.86
N ASN A 153 52.43 -8.42 -7.39
CA ASN A 153 51.01 -8.44 -7.74
C ASN A 153 50.31 -7.08 -7.98
N GLY A 154 51.04 -5.96 -8.01
CA GLY A 154 50.47 -4.67 -8.44
C GLY A 154 49.53 -3.97 -7.44
N ASP A 155 49.77 -4.14 -6.14
CA ASP A 155 49.03 -3.44 -5.08
C ASP A 155 49.55 -2.00 -4.84
N GLU A 156 48.65 -1.04 -4.64
CA GLU A 156 48.98 0.34 -4.24
C GLU A 156 48.30 0.68 -2.90
N TYR A 157 49.09 1.06 -1.89
CA TYR A 157 48.60 1.53 -0.58
C TYR A 157 48.78 3.04 -0.46
N VAL A 158 47.68 3.78 -0.24
CA VAL A 158 47.74 5.20 0.12
C VAL A 158 46.98 5.44 1.43
N TYR A 159 47.68 5.94 2.44
CA TYR A 159 47.07 6.37 3.71
C TYR A 159 46.50 7.78 3.59
N SER A 160 45.24 7.96 4.02
CA SER A 160 44.66 9.27 4.30
C SER A 160 44.05 9.28 5.71
N PRO A 161 44.17 10.37 6.50
CA PRO A 161 43.72 10.43 7.89
C PRO A 161 42.22 10.19 8.15
N LYS A 162 41.40 9.97 7.11
CA LYS A 162 39.95 9.82 7.23
C LYS A 162 39.35 8.61 6.51
N ARG A 163 40.10 7.84 5.72
CA ARG A 163 39.62 6.62 5.01
C ARG A 163 40.78 5.68 4.68
N ASN A 164 40.54 4.38 4.82
CA ASN A 164 41.40 3.33 4.27
C ASN A 164 40.92 3.04 2.84
N TYR A 165 41.83 3.03 1.87
CA TYR A 165 41.55 2.67 0.49
C TYR A 165 42.24 1.35 0.19
N ILE A 166 41.49 0.39 -0.35
CA ILE A 166 42.02 -0.90 -0.83
C ILE A 166 41.54 -1.05 -2.27
N ASN A 167 42.49 -1.04 -3.21
CA ASN A 167 42.26 -1.50 -4.57
C ASN A 167 42.74 -2.96 -4.62
N LEU A 168 41.81 -3.90 -4.67
CA LEU A 168 42.13 -5.32 -4.84
C LEU A 168 42.28 -5.58 -6.35
N GLY A 169 43.51 -5.50 -6.84
CA GLY A 169 43.84 -5.93 -8.19
C GLY A 169 43.32 -7.35 -8.49
N ASN A 170 43.04 -7.63 -9.76
CA ASN A 170 42.53 -8.91 -10.28
C ASN A 170 41.11 -9.36 -9.86
N ALA A 171 40.24 -8.41 -9.50
CA ALA A 171 38.81 -8.68 -9.54
C ALA A 171 38.24 -8.41 -10.95
N SER A 172 38.25 -9.41 -11.84
CA SER A 172 37.30 -9.45 -12.96
C SER A 172 36.08 -10.23 -12.48
N PHE A 173 35.14 -9.53 -11.84
CA PHE A 173 33.80 -10.09 -11.70
C PHE A 173 32.87 -9.34 -12.61
N ASP A 174 32.13 -10.11 -13.39
CA ASP A 174 30.94 -9.60 -14.02
C ASP A 174 29.96 -9.29 -12.89
N LEU A 175 29.65 -8.01 -12.69
CA LEU A 175 28.39 -7.64 -12.03
C LEU A 175 27.28 -8.05 -13.00
N VAL A 176 26.94 -9.33 -12.96
CA VAL A 176 25.79 -9.87 -13.65
C VAL A 176 24.60 -9.36 -12.86
N ALA A 177 24.00 -8.29 -13.36
CA ALA A 177 22.69 -7.89 -12.91
C ALA A 177 21.72 -9.08 -13.13
N PRO A 178 20.62 -9.16 -12.37
CA PRO A 178 19.68 -10.29 -12.41
C PRO A 178 19.14 -10.63 -13.81
N ASP A 179 19.35 -9.75 -14.79
CA ASP A 179 18.98 -9.81 -16.21
C ASP A 179 20.06 -10.42 -17.13
N GLY A 180 21.18 -10.90 -16.59
CA GLY A 180 22.29 -11.40 -17.41
C GLY A 180 23.14 -10.31 -18.06
N LEU A 181 22.83 -9.03 -17.82
CA LEU A 181 23.71 -7.93 -18.21
C LEU A 181 24.90 -7.93 -17.26
N VAL A 182 26.06 -8.25 -17.82
CA VAL A 182 27.32 -7.84 -17.22
C VAL A 182 27.34 -6.31 -17.25
N TYR A 183 27.32 -5.65 -16.10
CA TYR A 183 27.75 -4.25 -16.01
C TYR A 183 29.25 -4.18 -16.35
N ASN A 184 29.55 -4.20 -17.66
CA ASN A 184 30.90 -4.11 -18.24
C ASN A 184 31.51 -2.70 -18.12
N ASN A 185 31.16 -1.95 -17.06
CA ASN A 185 31.50 -0.54 -16.96
C ASN A 185 31.71 -0.06 -15.51
N ILE A 186 32.17 -0.92 -14.60
CA ILE A 186 33.09 -0.37 -13.58
C ILE A 186 34.40 -0.13 -14.31
N LYS A 187 34.56 1.07 -14.87
CA LYS A 187 35.85 1.50 -15.40
C LYS A 187 36.87 1.36 -14.26
N LYS A 188 38.10 0.95 -14.62
CA LYS A 188 39.26 0.91 -13.71
C LYS A 188 39.45 2.18 -12.87
N ASP A 189 38.84 3.28 -13.30
CA ASP A 189 38.92 4.60 -12.69
C ASP A 189 37.75 4.93 -11.76
N THR A 190 36.90 3.98 -11.33
CA THR A 190 35.80 4.27 -10.40
C THR A 190 36.37 4.48 -9.00
N PRO A 191 36.61 5.72 -8.54
CA PRO A 191 37.23 5.94 -7.25
C PRO A 191 36.14 5.73 -6.19
N ASN A 192 36.49 5.13 -5.05
CA ASN A 192 35.63 4.93 -3.87
C ASN A 192 34.71 3.68 -3.82
N LEU A 193 34.96 2.62 -4.60
CA LEU A 193 34.27 1.34 -4.39
C LEU A 193 35.12 0.39 -3.53
N LEU A 194 34.81 0.29 -2.24
CA LEU A 194 35.42 -0.68 -1.33
C LEU A 194 34.51 -1.91 -1.26
N MET A 195 34.92 -2.99 -1.95
CA MET A 195 34.29 -4.31 -1.85
C MET A 195 35.17 -5.22 -1.02
N ILE A 196 34.74 -5.54 0.19
CA ILE A 196 35.48 -6.42 1.10
C ILE A 196 34.88 -7.82 1.00
N ASN A 197 35.70 -8.81 0.63
CA ASN A 197 35.31 -10.22 0.69
C ASN A 197 35.17 -10.65 2.17
N SER A 198 34.16 -11.46 2.47
CA SER A 198 33.95 -11.97 3.83
C SER A 198 35.11 -12.78 4.41
N SER A 199 35.96 -13.41 3.59
CA SER A 199 37.23 -14.04 4.03
C SER A 199 38.19 -13.07 4.68
N SER A 200 38.15 -11.80 4.28
CA SER A 200 39.04 -10.75 4.77
C SER A 200 38.52 -10.09 6.06
N LEU A 201 37.36 -10.52 6.56
CA LEU A 201 36.79 -10.01 7.80
C LEU A 201 37.42 -10.72 9.00
N PRO A 202 37.76 -10.01 10.08
CA PRO A 202 38.27 -10.64 11.29
C PRO A 202 37.21 -11.60 11.86
N THR A 203 37.52 -12.89 11.82
CA THR A 203 36.67 -13.96 12.37
C THR A 203 36.51 -13.87 13.89
N GLY A 204 37.40 -13.14 14.57
CA GLY A 204 37.44 -13.01 16.04
C GLY A 204 36.74 -11.77 16.64
N GLU A 205 36.36 -10.75 15.87
CA GLU A 205 35.71 -9.55 16.42
C GLU A 205 34.18 -9.70 16.46
N THR A 206 33.70 -10.59 17.32
CA THR A 206 32.26 -10.65 17.63
C THR A 206 31.93 -9.64 18.73
N ALA A 207 31.27 -8.55 18.36
CA ALA A 207 30.72 -7.63 19.36
C ALA A 207 29.49 -8.29 20.01
N VAL A 208 29.49 -8.39 21.34
CA VAL A 208 28.32 -8.84 22.10
C VAL A 208 27.31 -7.69 22.15
N GLY A 209 26.20 -7.83 21.43
CA GLY A 209 25.12 -6.85 21.49
C GLY A 209 24.37 -6.89 22.83
N PRO A 210 23.44 -5.94 23.07
CA PRO A 210 22.75 -5.72 24.36
C PRO A 210 21.85 -6.86 24.86
N PHE A 211 21.91 -8.05 24.24
CA PHE A 211 21.18 -9.26 24.63
C PHE A 211 22.04 -10.53 24.54
N GLY A 212 23.37 -10.43 24.66
CA GLY A 212 24.28 -11.58 24.64
C GLY A 212 24.51 -12.22 23.26
N LYS A 213 24.02 -11.59 22.17
CA LYS A 213 24.17 -12.10 20.80
C LYS A 213 25.45 -11.58 20.15
N ARG A 214 26.22 -12.48 19.51
CA ARG A 214 27.40 -12.15 18.70
C ARG A 214 26.98 -11.57 17.34
N TYR A 215 27.59 -10.46 16.93
CA TYR A 215 27.39 -9.80 15.64
C TYR A 215 28.73 -9.58 14.95
N SER A 216 28.78 -9.78 13.63
CA SER A 216 29.86 -9.24 12.78
C SER A 216 29.49 -7.79 12.45
N TYR A 217 30.35 -6.86 12.85
CA TYR A 217 30.13 -5.42 12.71
C TYR A 217 30.71 -4.90 11.39
N PHE A 218 29.96 -4.05 10.70
CA PHE A 218 30.39 -3.42 9.46
C PHE A 218 30.37 -1.90 9.57
N SER A 219 31.47 -1.27 9.18
CA SER A 219 31.53 0.17 8.98
C SER A 219 31.47 0.49 7.49
N ARG A 220 30.31 0.95 7.01
CA ARG A 220 30.17 1.82 5.81
C ARG A 220 30.67 1.29 4.45
N ASP A 221 30.93 -0.01 4.27
CA ASP A 221 31.45 -0.54 3.00
C ASP A 221 30.47 -1.51 2.29
N ILE A 222 30.80 -1.88 1.05
CA ILE A 222 30.10 -2.92 0.29
C ILE A 222 30.81 -4.25 0.58
N TYR A 223 30.06 -5.30 0.90
CA TYR A 223 30.62 -6.60 1.27
C TYR A 223 30.11 -7.68 0.31
N THR A 224 31.02 -8.49 -0.21
CA THR A 224 30.66 -9.74 -0.90
C THR A 224 30.83 -10.86 0.11
N ILE A 225 29.75 -11.60 0.40
CA ILE A 225 29.86 -12.80 1.22
C ILE A 225 29.96 -13.99 0.29
N ASP A 226 31.02 -14.76 0.47
CA ASP A 226 31.20 -16.06 -0.16
C ASP A 226 31.26 -17.17 0.89
N ASN A 227 31.40 -18.41 0.43
CA ASN A 227 31.42 -19.60 1.28
C ASN A 227 32.65 -19.73 2.19
N THR A 228 33.59 -18.79 2.16
CA THR A 228 34.81 -18.85 2.99
C THR A 228 34.57 -18.37 4.42
N PHE A 229 33.52 -17.59 4.66
CA PHE A 229 33.13 -17.17 6.00
C PHE A 229 32.41 -18.32 6.71
N THR A 230 33.12 -18.99 7.63
CA THR A 230 32.56 -20.07 8.44
C THR A 230 32.19 -19.51 9.82
N PRO A 231 30.91 -19.54 10.25
CA PRO A 231 30.56 -19.14 11.61
C PRO A 231 31.28 -20.01 12.65
N ASP A 232 31.64 -19.42 13.81
CA ASP A 232 32.40 -20.05 14.91
C ASP A 232 31.89 -21.45 15.33
N SER A 233 30.61 -21.73 15.09
CA SER A 233 30.03 -23.07 15.22
C SER A 233 29.13 -23.33 14.01
N GLY A 234 29.28 -24.48 13.35
CA GLY A 234 28.53 -24.89 12.15
C GLY A 234 27.01 -25.02 12.33
N THR A 235 26.44 -24.48 13.41
CA THR A 235 25.02 -24.45 13.77
C THR A 235 24.46 -23.04 13.95
N GLU A 236 25.29 -21.99 14.01
CA GLU A 236 24.83 -20.61 14.19
C GLU A 236 24.63 -19.89 12.85
N LEU A 237 23.39 -19.44 12.61
CA LEU A 237 23.06 -18.55 11.50
C LEU A 237 23.82 -17.22 11.62
N VAL A 238 24.38 -16.74 10.51
CA VAL A 238 25.23 -15.54 10.52
C VAL A 238 24.41 -14.25 10.68
N LYS A 239 24.92 -13.32 11.49
CA LYS A 239 24.27 -12.04 11.82
C LYS A 239 25.16 -10.86 11.47
N TYR A 240 24.59 -9.92 10.73
CA TYR A 240 25.29 -8.77 10.19
C TYR A 240 24.64 -7.47 10.69
N ARG A 241 25.46 -6.56 11.24
CA ARG A 241 24.99 -5.25 11.74
C ARG A 241 25.92 -4.12 11.31
N GLY A 242 25.35 -3.02 10.87
CA GLY A 242 26.09 -1.84 10.41
C GLY A 242 25.17 -0.66 10.13
N LYS A 243 25.72 0.54 9.92
CA LYS A 243 24.90 1.72 9.58
C LYS A 243 24.36 1.63 8.15
N ASP A 244 25.24 1.41 7.19
CA ASP A 244 24.91 1.20 5.79
C ASP A 244 25.49 -0.17 5.42
N ILE A 245 24.66 -1.06 4.88
CA ILE A 245 25.01 -2.43 4.57
C ILE A 245 24.65 -2.65 3.10
N TRP A 246 25.63 -2.98 2.26
CA TRP A 246 25.40 -3.41 0.87
C TRP A 246 26.04 -4.78 0.67
N MET A 247 25.23 -5.78 0.33
CA MET A 247 25.63 -7.18 0.37
C MET A 247 25.29 -7.92 -0.91
N LEU A 248 26.26 -8.61 -1.50
CA LEU A 248 26.03 -9.60 -2.56
C LEU A 248 26.17 -11.00 -1.96
N ALA A 249 25.07 -11.76 -1.92
CA ALA A 249 25.02 -13.14 -1.42
C ALA A 249 24.95 -14.12 -2.59
N LYS A 250 26.10 -14.33 -3.24
CA LYS A 250 26.25 -15.17 -4.43
C LYS A 250 26.77 -16.56 -4.05
N ASP A 251 26.11 -17.61 -4.55
CA ASP A 251 26.50 -19.02 -4.32
C ASP A 251 26.70 -19.41 -2.85
N LEU A 252 26.03 -18.68 -1.95
CA LEU A 252 26.06 -18.91 -0.52
C LEU A 252 25.49 -20.30 -0.19
N THR A 253 26.13 -21.03 0.73
CA THR A 253 25.72 -22.39 1.15
C THR A 253 25.11 -22.45 2.55
N HIS A 254 25.13 -21.33 3.27
CA HIS A 254 24.56 -21.20 4.61
C HIS A 254 23.49 -20.10 4.68
N ASP A 255 22.52 -20.25 5.57
CA ASP A 255 21.47 -19.27 5.78
C ASP A 255 21.96 -18.05 6.58
N ILE A 256 21.28 -16.91 6.40
CA ILE A 256 21.51 -15.66 7.12
C ILE A 256 20.40 -15.46 8.15
N ASP A 257 20.74 -15.14 9.41
CA ASP A 257 19.72 -14.84 10.43
C ASP A 257 19.21 -13.40 10.28
N TYR A 258 20.11 -12.43 10.49
CA TYR A 258 19.75 -11.00 10.57
C TYR A 258 20.70 -10.14 9.75
N LEU A 259 20.13 -9.20 8.97
CA LEU A 259 20.78 -7.95 8.57
C LEU A 259 20.09 -6.80 9.30
N ILE A 260 20.86 -6.00 10.05
CA ILE A 260 20.34 -4.85 10.79
C ILE A 260 21.15 -3.61 10.47
N GLY A 261 20.51 -2.58 9.92
CA GLY A 261 21.17 -1.30 9.66
C GLY A 261 20.22 -0.15 9.37
N GLN A 262 20.75 1.05 9.14
CA GLN A 262 19.94 2.21 8.74
C GLN A 262 19.52 2.07 7.27
N ASN A 263 20.46 1.82 6.37
CA ASN A 263 20.19 1.48 4.98
C ASN A 263 20.76 0.10 4.69
N ILE A 264 19.94 -0.79 4.15
CA ILE A 264 20.34 -2.13 3.74
C ILE A 264 20.07 -2.26 2.24
N GLY A 265 21.06 -2.69 1.48
CA GLY A 265 20.93 -3.19 0.12
C GLY A 265 21.47 -4.62 0.06
N ASN A 266 20.70 -5.54 -0.50
CA ASN A 266 21.16 -6.93 -0.58
C ASN A 266 20.68 -7.64 -1.85
N ASP A 267 21.61 -8.27 -2.55
CA ASP A 267 21.32 -9.05 -3.75
C ASP A 267 21.53 -10.54 -3.45
N PHE A 268 20.42 -11.27 -3.36
CA PHE A 268 20.43 -12.72 -3.12
C PHE A 268 20.50 -13.46 -4.45
N MET A 269 21.72 -13.79 -4.87
CA MET A 269 22.04 -14.63 -6.02
C MET A 269 22.45 -16.03 -5.54
N SER A 270 21.65 -16.58 -4.62
CA SER A 270 21.81 -17.91 -4.03
C SER A 270 20.44 -18.44 -3.60
N SER A 271 20.31 -19.75 -3.37
CA SER A 271 19.06 -20.37 -2.90
C SER A 271 18.96 -20.43 -1.37
N THR A 272 19.70 -19.57 -0.66
CA THR A 272 19.75 -19.51 0.81
C THR A 272 18.58 -18.72 1.39
N LYS A 273 18.35 -18.89 2.69
CA LYS A 273 17.32 -18.18 3.43
C LYS A 273 17.91 -17.00 4.19
N ALA A 274 17.13 -15.93 4.31
CA ALA A 274 17.40 -14.84 5.24
C ALA A 274 16.23 -14.67 6.21
N SER A 275 16.48 -14.76 7.51
CA SER A 275 15.39 -14.74 8.50
C SER A 275 14.80 -13.35 8.71
N ASN A 276 15.62 -12.29 8.80
CA ASN A 276 15.17 -10.91 8.95
C ASN A 276 16.12 -9.89 8.31
N LEU A 277 15.59 -9.00 7.49
CA LEU A 277 16.23 -7.77 7.02
C LEU A 277 15.55 -6.61 7.74
N THR A 278 16.27 -5.78 8.49
CA THR A 278 15.65 -4.71 9.31
C THR A 278 16.41 -3.39 9.24
N GLY A 279 15.75 -2.34 8.74
CA GLY A 279 16.35 -1.01 8.72
C GLY A 279 15.43 0.17 8.47
N THR A 280 15.96 1.38 8.30
CA THR A 280 15.15 2.52 7.86
C THR A 280 14.79 2.38 6.39
N ARG A 281 15.75 2.00 5.53
CA ARG A 281 15.54 1.65 4.13
C ARG A 281 16.07 0.24 3.85
N VAL A 282 15.28 -0.60 3.20
CA VAL A 282 15.68 -1.96 2.84
C VAL A 282 15.43 -2.19 1.35
N TYR A 283 16.52 -2.28 0.58
CA TYR A 283 16.56 -2.65 -0.82
C TYR A 283 16.96 -4.13 -0.88
N SER A 284 16.20 -4.95 -1.61
CA SER A 284 16.55 -6.36 -1.73
C SER A 284 16.21 -6.93 -3.08
N THR A 285 17.19 -7.52 -3.75
CA THR A 285 16.96 -8.31 -4.95
C THR A 285 16.94 -9.79 -4.58
N LEU A 286 15.89 -10.51 -5.01
CA LEU A 286 15.69 -11.92 -4.67
C LEU A 286 15.63 -12.79 -5.93
N GLY A 287 16.67 -13.57 -6.13
CA GLY A 287 16.79 -14.53 -7.22
C GLY A 287 17.17 -13.88 -8.54
N ASP A 288 17.24 -14.70 -9.57
CA ASP A 288 17.56 -14.32 -10.94
C ASP A 288 16.38 -14.52 -11.89
N ILE A 289 16.48 -13.93 -13.08
CA ILE A 289 15.45 -14.00 -14.12
C ILE A 289 15.20 -15.40 -14.67
N ASN A 290 16.20 -16.28 -14.61
CA ASN A 290 16.07 -17.66 -15.12
C ASN A 290 15.52 -18.63 -14.08
N GLY A 291 15.35 -18.20 -12.83
CA GLY A 291 14.91 -19.06 -11.74
C GLY A 291 15.96 -20.03 -11.21
N THR A 292 17.23 -19.77 -11.50
CA THR A 292 18.38 -20.54 -10.99
C THR A 292 18.46 -20.46 -9.46
N TYR A 293 18.22 -19.27 -8.91
CA TYR A 293 18.31 -18.96 -7.49
C TYR A 293 16.94 -18.58 -6.94
N THR A 294 16.47 -19.33 -5.94
CA THR A 294 15.13 -19.13 -5.34
C THR A 294 15.22 -18.77 -3.86
N PRO A 295 15.86 -17.65 -3.49
CA PRO A 295 16.08 -17.28 -2.09
C PRO A 295 14.76 -17.01 -1.38
N THR A 296 14.74 -17.28 -0.08
CA THR A 296 13.58 -16.95 0.77
C THR A 296 13.97 -15.98 1.88
N VAL A 297 13.38 -14.78 1.85
CA VAL A 297 13.44 -13.83 2.97
C VAL A 297 12.19 -13.99 3.81
N ARG A 298 12.32 -14.43 5.06
CA ARG A 298 11.17 -14.60 5.96
C ARG A 298 10.56 -13.25 6.34
N ARG A 299 11.37 -12.25 6.68
CA ARG A 299 10.89 -10.90 6.98
C ARG A 299 11.79 -9.82 6.39
N ASN A 300 11.24 -8.93 5.58
CA ASN A 300 11.88 -7.70 5.11
C ASN A 300 11.14 -6.53 5.79
N ALA A 301 11.81 -5.83 6.70
CA ALA A 301 11.19 -4.82 7.53
C ALA A 301 11.94 -3.48 7.46
N GLY A 302 11.27 -2.40 7.06
CA GLY A 302 11.83 -1.07 7.22
C GLY A 302 10.84 0.06 7.15
N VAL A 303 11.28 1.30 7.42
CA VAL A 303 10.39 2.46 7.20
C VAL A 303 10.04 2.54 5.71
N HIS A 304 11.02 2.30 4.85
CA HIS A 304 10.83 2.08 3.42
C HIS A 304 11.42 0.72 2.99
N SER A 305 10.65 -0.08 2.26
CA SER A 305 11.13 -1.35 1.71
C SER A 305 10.89 -1.45 0.21
N PHE A 306 11.95 -1.74 -0.53
CA PHE A 306 12.00 -1.75 -2.00
C PHE A 306 12.51 -3.11 -2.53
N PRO A 307 11.80 -4.24 -2.32
CA PRO A 307 12.27 -5.52 -2.81
C PRO A 307 11.96 -5.71 -4.31
N ALA A 308 12.94 -6.16 -5.09
CA ALA A 308 12.77 -6.70 -6.44
C ALA A 308 12.83 -8.23 -6.38
N ILE A 309 11.76 -8.91 -6.79
CA ILE A 309 11.59 -10.35 -6.56
C ILE A 309 11.46 -11.08 -7.90
N TYR A 310 12.55 -11.67 -8.36
CA TYR A 310 12.62 -12.34 -9.66
C TYR A 310 12.06 -13.75 -9.58
N SER A 311 12.68 -14.63 -8.80
CA SER A 311 12.28 -16.03 -8.62
C SER A 311 12.26 -16.47 -7.15
N GLY A 312 12.65 -15.56 -6.25
CA GLY A 312 12.63 -15.80 -4.81
C GLY A 312 11.27 -15.53 -4.15
N LYS A 313 11.29 -15.52 -2.81
CA LYS A 313 10.12 -15.34 -1.96
C LYS A 313 10.39 -14.37 -0.82
N VAL A 314 9.45 -13.46 -0.58
CA VAL A 314 9.37 -12.68 0.67
C VAL A 314 8.15 -13.14 1.46
N SER A 315 8.33 -13.72 2.65
CA SER A 315 7.19 -14.18 3.44
C SER A 315 6.45 -13.01 4.09
N SER A 316 7.16 -12.03 4.66
CA SER A 316 6.55 -10.84 5.26
C SER A 316 7.33 -9.58 4.92
N LEU A 317 6.71 -8.67 4.17
CA LEU A 317 7.19 -7.33 3.86
C LEU A 317 6.48 -6.34 4.79
N VAL A 318 7.24 -5.64 5.64
CA VAL A 318 6.67 -4.76 6.67
C VAL A 318 7.31 -3.39 6.57
N GLY A 319 6.50 -2.34 6.46
CA GLY A 319 7.04 -0.99 6.48
C GLY A 319 6.04 0.13 6.43
N SER A 320 6.48 1.37 6.68
CA SER A 320 5.60 2.53 6.50
C SER A 320 5.31 2.74 5.01
N PHE A 321 6.31 2.51 4.15
CA PHE A 321 6.23 2.62 2.70
C PHE A 321 6.82 1.36 2.04
N ASN A 322 5.97 0.51 1.48
CA ASN A 322 6.43 -0.68 0.74
C ASN A 322 6.25 -0.47 -0.75
N THR A 323 7.31 -0.63 -1.52
CA THR A 323 7.28 -0.54 -2.99
C THR A 323 7.93 -1.77 -3.62
N PRO A 324 7.34 -2.97 -3.48
CA PRO A 324 7.87 -4.18 -4.07
C PRO A 324 7.59 -4.23 -5.57
N THR A 325 8.55 -4.80 -6.31
CA THR A 325 8.35 -5.21 -7.70
C THR A 325 8.46 -6.74 -7.79
N VAL A 326 7.39 -7.41 -8.24
CA VAL A 326 7.31 -8.87 -8.29
C VAL A 326 7.29 -9.35 -9.74
N TYR A 327 8.36 -10.01 -10.19
CA TYR A 327 8.50 -10.48 -11.58
C TYR A 327 8.02 -11.92 -11.79
N GLY A 328 8.63 -12.89 -11.13
CA GLY A 328 8.23 -14.31 -11.18
C GLY A 328 8.21 -15.00 -9.82
N GLY A 329 8.55 -14.29 -8.75
CA GLY A 329 8.53 -14.82 -7.40
C GLY A 329 7.24 -14.50 -6.66
N THR A 330 7.31 -14.54 -5.33
CA THR A 330 6.12 -14.43 -4.47
C THR A 330 6.32 -13.52 -3.26
N VAL A 331 5.23 -12.85 -2.86
CA VAL A 331 5.13 -12.19 -1.55
C VAL A 331 3.90 -12.69 -0.83
N ASP A 332 4.08 -13.32 0.33
CA ASP A 332 2.93 -13.83 1.10
C ASP A 332 2.20 -12.67 1.80
N TYR A 333 2.90 -11.85 2.59
CA TYR A 333 2.26 -10.78 3.36
C TYR A 333 2.95 -9.43 3.15
N ILE A 334 2.18 -8.39 2.84
CA ILE A 334 2.62 -7.00 2.79
C ILE A 334 1.81 -6.21 3.81
N TYR A 335 2.51 -5.63 4.79
CA TYR A 335 1.92 -4.80 5.84
C TYR A 335 2.53 -3.40 5.81
N GLY A 336 1.72 -2.37 5.62
CA GLY A 336 2.23 -1.01 5.71
C GLY A 336 1.21 0.11 5.76
N ILE A 337 1.70 1.34 5.98
CA ILE A 337 0.83 2.53 5.91
C ILE A 337 0.53 2.83 4.44
N GLN A 338 1.56 2.92 3.61
CA GLN A 338 1.45 3.08 2.17
C GLN A 338 2.13 1.92 1.45
N ASN A 339 1.41 1.24 0.57
CA ASN A 339 1.94 0.21 -0.30
C ASN A 339 1.80 0.68 -1.75
N SER A 340 2.84 0.55 -2.56
CA SER A 340 2.85 0.86 -3.99
C SER A 340 3.48 -0.30 -4.74
N ILE A 341 2.65 -1.27 -5.11
CA ILE A 341 3.06 -2.60 -5.54
C ILE A 341 2.91 -2.72 -7.05
N GLU A 342 3.97 -3.20 -7.69
CA GLU A 342 3.95 -3.54 -9.11
C GLU A 342 4.29 -5.02 -9.29
N THR A 343 3.34 -5.78 -9.82
CA THR A 343 3.69 -7.05 -10.46
C THR A 343 4.21 -6.71 -11.86
N SER A 344 5.25 -7.36 -12.38
CA SER A 344 5.77 -7.08 -13.73
C SER A 344 6.01 -8.35 -14.53
N SER A 345 5.57 -8.38 -15.79
CA SER A 345 5.91 -9.46 -16.72
C SER A 345 7.30 -9.31 -17.34
N LEU A 346 7.86 -8.10 -17.34
CA LEU A 346 9.09 -7.74 -18.04
C LEU A 346 10.01 -6.90 -17.15
N HIS A 347 11.29 -7.25 -17.10
CA HIS A 347 12.33 -6.32 -16.71
C HIS A 347 12.62 -5.39 -17.90
N LYS A 348 12.99 -4.12 -17.66
CA LYS A 348 13.43 -3.24 -18.75
C LYS A 348 14.58 -3.98 -19.47
N ASN A 349 14.37 -4.35 -20.75
CA ASN A 349 15.32 -5.03 -21.63
C ASN A 349 15.37 -6.58 -21.63
N VAL A 350 14.37 -7.31 -21.12
CA VAL A 350 14.35 -8.79 -21.26
C VAL A 350 13.01 -9.30 -21.78
N THR A 351 13.05 -10.20 -22.78
CA THR A 351 11.90 -10.77 -23.51
C THR A 351 11.28 -12.01 -22.87
N THR A 352 11.78 -12.47 -21.72
CA THR A 352 11.30 -13.70 -21.07
C THR A 352 10.02 -13.45 -20.27
N THR A 353 8.97 -14.19 -20.61
CA THR A 353 7.66 -14.13 -19.93
C THR A 353 7.66 -15.03 -18.69
N HIS A 354 7.42 -14.44 -17.51
CA HIS A 354 7.32 -15.21 -16.25
C HIS A 354 5.90 -15.79 -16.07
N ALA A 355 5.80 -17.06 -15.67
CA ALA A 355 4.58 -17.89 -15.79
C ALA A 355 3.43 -17.51 -14.84
N VAL A 356 3.67 -17.20 -13.56
CA VAL A 356 2.63 -16.79 -12.60
C VAL A 356 3.25 -15.92 -11.50
N ARG A 357 2.58 -14.81 -11.12
CA ARG A 357 3.01 -13.89 -10.05
C ARG A 357 2.00 -13.86 -8.92
N ASN A 358 2.42 -14.12 -7.68
CA ASN A 358 1.49 -14.21 -6.56
C ASN A 358 1.78 -13.19 -5.47
N LEU A 359 0.76 -12.39 -5.16
CA LEU A 359 0.63 -11.61 -3.94
C LEU A 359 -0.48 -12.29 -3.11
N LYS A 360 -0.22 -12.72 -1.88
CA LYS A 360 -1.31 -13.30 -1.08
C LYS A 360 -2.08 -12.22 -0.36
N ASP A 361 -1.51 -11.65 0.69
CA ASP A 361 -2.16 -10.67 1.56
C ASP A 361 -1.47 -9.31 1.46
N VAL A 362 -2.19 -8.33 0.93
CA VAL A 362 -1.75 -6.93 0.88
C VAL A 362 -2.60 -6.10 1.82
N ILE A 363 -2.00 -5.54 2.88
CA ILE A 363 -2.72 -4.78 3.90
C ILE A 363 -2.06 -3.43 4.11
N GLY A 364 -2.84 -2.35 3.98
CA GLY A 364 -2.38 -1.03 4.40
C GLY A 364 -3.43 0.07 4.47
N ILE A 365 -3.00 1.29 4.81
CA ILE A 365 -3.92 2.44 4.86
C ILE A 365 -4.15 2.95 3.44
N LYS A 366 -3.08 3.26 2.69
CA LYS A 366 -3.10 3.58 1.27
C LYS A 366 -2.42 2.48 0.49
N THR A 367 -3.09 1.88 -0.48
CA THR A 367 -2.51 0.77 -1.24
C THR A 367 -2.76 0.96 -2.74
N ASP A 368 -1.68 1.21 -3.47
CA ASP A 368 -1.63 1.26 -4.92
C ASP A 368 -1.13 -0.12 -5.43
N VAL A 369 -1.90 -0.83 -6.26
CA VAL A 369 -1.49 -2.14 -6.83
C VAL A 369 -1.69 -2.15 -8.34
N THR A 370 -0.63 -2.48 -9.07
CA THR A 370 -0.72 -2.81 -10.50
C THR A 370 -0.51 -4.30 -10.70
N ASN A 371 -1.59 -4.99 -11.06
CA ASN A 371 -1.59 -6.39 -11.45
C ASN A 371 -1.42 -6.47 -12.98
N GLN A 372 -0.24 -6.88 -13.43
CA GLN A 372 0.01 -7.16 -14.85
C GLN A 372 -0.65 -8.48 -15.24
N GLN A 373 -0.65 -8.79 -16.55
CA GLN A 373 -1.25 -10.01 -17.09
C GLN A 373 -0.75 -11.25 -16.34
N ASN A 374 -1.55 -12.31 -16.14
CA ASN A 374 -1.14 -13.54 -15.44
C ASN A 374 -0.61 -13.34 -14.00
N SER A 375 -1.03 -12.28 -13.31
CA SER A 375 -0.77 -12.10 -11.87
C SER A 375 -2.00 -12.38 -11.03
N THR A 376 -1.79 -12.93 -9.84
CA THR A 376 -2.84 -13.21 -8.85
C THR A 376 -2.59 -12.42 -7.58
N THR A 377 -3.63 -11.73 -7.09
CA THR A 377 -3.70 -11.21 -5.73
C THR A 377 -4.80 -11.92 -4.96
N GLU A 378 -4.46 -12.69 -3.93
CA GLU A 378 -5.47 -13.44 -3.17
C GLU A 378 -6.37 -12.49 -2.37
N ARG A 379 -5.77 -11.56 -1.62
CA ARG A 379 -6.49 -10.60 -0.79
C ARG A 379 -5.80 -9.25 -0.71
N LEU A 380 -6.57 -8.21 -0.98
CA LEU A 380 -6.16 -6.81 -0.88
C LEU A 380 -7.06 -6.09 0.14
N LEU A 381 -6.46 -5.50 1.16
CA LEU A 381 -7.12 -4.74 2.23
C LEU A 381 -6.51 -3.33 2.32
N GLY A 382 -7.33 -2.29 2.24
CA GLY A 382 -6.87 -0.99 2.72
C GLY A 382 -7.90 0.11 2.83
N SER A 383 -7.62 1.15 3.60
CA SER A 383 -8.57 2.26 3.77
C SER A 383 -8.78 3.03 2.45
N LEU A 384 -7.72 3.21 1.66
CA LEU A 384 -7.72 3.85 0.35
C LEU A 384 -6.98 2.93 -0.62
N THR A 385 -7.68 2.36 -1.60
CA THR A 385 -7.06 1.47 -2.59
C THR A 385 -7.17 2.03 -4.01
N TYR A 386 -6.06 2.00 -4.75
CA TYR A 386 -6.00 2.31 -6.17
C TYR A 386 -5.45 1.11 -6.91
N THR A 387 -6.24 0.51 -7.78
CA THR A 387 -5.86 -0.75 -8.42
C THR A 387 -5.96 -0.68 -9.93
N ASN A 388 -4.97 -1.24 -10.62
CA ASN A 388 -4.93 -1.38 -12.06
C ASN A 388 -4.77 -2.86 -12.42
N TYR A 389 -5.86 -3.47 -12.87
CA TYR A 389 -5.91 -4.88 -13.24
C TYR A 389 -5.81 -5.01 -14.76
N LYS A 390 -4.69 -5.54 -15.24
CA LYS A 390 -4.43 -5.80 -16.66
C LYS A 390 -5.07 -7.11 -17.11
N GLU A 391 -5.20 -7.26 -18.42
CA GLU A 391 -5.81 -8.45 -19.05
C GLU A 391 -5.27 -9.78 -18.51
N GLY A 392 -6.17 -10.70 -18.13
CA GLY A 392 -5.79 -12.01 -17.60
C GLY A 392 -5.20 -12.00 -16.18
N SER A 393 -5.33 -10.88 -15.44
CA SER A 393 -5.03 -10.84 -14.00
C SER A 393 -6.21 -11.32 -13.15
N THR A 394 -5.91 -11.82 -11.96
CA THR A 394 -6.89 -12.36 -11.00
C THR A 394 -6.77 -11.67 -9.65
N VAL A 395 -7.90 -11.22 -9.10
CA VAL A 395 -8.00 -10.80 -7.69
C VAL A 395 -9.13 -11.53 -7.01
N ASN A 396 -8.83 -12.38 -6.02
CA ASN A 396 -9.89 -13.17 -5.38
C ASN A 396 -10.72 -12.29 -4.43
N GLN A 397 -10.06 -11.45 -3.64
CA GLN A 397 -10.73 -10.60 -2.65
C GLN A 397 -10.11 -9.20 -2.58
N GLY A 398 -10.89 -8.15 -2.81
CA GLY A 398 -10.48 -6.75 -2.64
C GLY A 398 -11.41 -6.01 -1.69
N PHE A 399 -10.86 -5.43 -0.62
CA PHE A 399 -11.63 -4.69 0.37
C PHE A 399 -10.97 -3.34 0.64
N GLY A 400 -11.80 -2.30 0.74
CA GLY A 400 -11.32 -1.04 1.28
C GLY A 400 -12.39 -0.03 1.60
N ALA A 401 -12.07 1.05 2.32
CA ALA A 401 -13.07 2.05 2.68
C ALA A 401 -13.37 2.99 1.49
N ALA A 402 -12.33 3.43 0.76
CA ALA A 402 -12.44 4.18 -0.47
C ALA A 402 -11.60 3.51 -1.57
N ASN A 403 -12.24 3.15 -2.67
CA ASN A 403 -11.67 2.24 -3.66
C ASN A 403 -11.78 2.83 -5.06
N SER A 404 -10.70 2.79 -5.83
CA SER A 404 -10.69 3.14 -7.26
C SER A 404 -10.03 2.01 -8.05
N ALA A 405 -10.81 1.31 -8.88
CA ALA A 405 -10.31 0.21 -9.69
C ALA A 405 -10.45 0.50 -11.19
N TYR A 406 -9.35 0.32 -11.92
CA TYR A 406 -9.31 0.27 -13.38
C TYR A 406 -9.16 -1.20 -13.83
N ILE A 407 -10.16 -1.72 -14.53
CA ILE A 407 -10.26 -3.15 -14.87
C ILE A 407 -10.23 -3.30 -16.39
N GLN A 408 -9.24 -4.03 -16.91
CA GLN A 408 -9.12 -4.35 -18.33
C GLN A 408 -9.83 -5.67 -18.68
N ALA A 409 -10.19 -5.83 -19.97
CA ALA A 409 -10.84 -7.02 -20.51
C ALA A 409 -10.09 -8.31 -20.14
N GLY A 410 -10.82 -9.39 -19.83
CA GLY A 410 -10.23 -10.68 -19.47
C GLY A 410 -9.70 -10.80 -18.04
N SER A 411 -9.80 -9.75 -17.21
CA SER A 411 -9.48 -9.83 -15.77
C SER A 411 -10.60 -10.55 -14.99
N THR A 412 -10.25 -11.26 -13.92
CA THR A 412 -11.20 -11.97 -13.03
C THR A 412 -11.16 -11.40 -11.62
N ILE A 413 -12.30 -10.96 -11.10
CA ILE A 413 -12.43 -10.44 -9.72
C ILE A 413 -13.50 -11.25 -8.98
N GLY A 414 -13.11 -11.90 -7.88
CA GLY A 414 -14.02 -12.69 -7.04
C GLY A 414 -15.00 -11.81 -6.27
N SER A 415 -14.50 -11.09 -5.26
CA SER A 415 -15.30 -10.16 -4.44
C SER A 415 -14.61 -8.81 -4.28
N TYR A 416 -15.34 -7.72 -4.47
CA TYR A 416 -14.85 -6.34 -4.26
C TYR A 416 -15.80 -5.54 -3.37
N SER A 417 -15.32 -4.99 -2.26
CA SER A 417 -16.16 -4.30 -1.27
C SER A 417 -15.57 -2.98 -0.79
N GLY A 418 -16.38 -1.92 -0.70
CA GLY A 418 -15.96 -0.69 -0.02
C GLY A 418 -16.96 0.45 0.07
N PHE A 419 -16.88 1.25 1.14
CA PHE A 419 -17.83 2.31 1.51
C PHE A 419 -18.00 3.43 0.46
N SER A 420 -16.92 3.81 -0.24
CA SER A 420 -16.95 4.73 -1.38
C SER A 420 -16.16 4.11 -2.54
N THR A 421 -16.85 3.47 -3.47
CA THR A 421 -16.24 2.69 -4.56
C THR A 421 -16.48 3.35 -5.92
N TYR A 422 -15.40 3.65 -6.66
CA TYR A 422 -15.41 4.07 -8.06
C TYR A 422 -14.77 2.96 -8.92
N ILE A 423 -15.49 2.48 -9.93
CA ILE A 423 -15.00 1.42 -10.82
C ILE A 423 -15.11 1.90 -12.26
N HIS A 424 -14.03 1.72 -13.02
CA HIS A 424 -14.01 1.90 -14.46
C HIS A 424 -13.54 0.60 -15.12
N ALA A 425 -14.45 -0.09 -15.80
CA ALA A 425 -14.17 -1.33 -16.53
C ALA A 425 -14.24 -1.09 -18.04
N ASN A 426 -13.21 -1.50 -18.77
CA ASN A 426 -13.20 -1.44 -20.24
C ASN A 426 -13.36 -2.84 -20.83
N GLY A 427 -14.46 -3.07 -21.56
CA GLY A 427 -14.77 -4.34 -22.22
C GLY A 427 -15.48 -5.37 -21.33
N ALA A 428 -15.49 -6.64 -21.75
CA ALA A 428 -16.10 -7.74 -21.01
C ALA A 428 -15.22 -8.14 -19.81
N ALA A 429 -15.52 -7.59 -18.63
CA ALA A 429 -14.93 -7.98 -17.36
C ALA A 429 -15.95 -8.77 -16.52
N ASN A 430 -15.53 -9.89 -15.91
CA ASN A 430 -16.39 -10.73 -15.08
C ASN A 430 -16.20 -10.37 -13.60
N VAL A 431 -17.19 -9.70 -13.01
CA VAL A 431 -17.27 -9.42 -11.57
C VAL A 431 -18.42 -10.25 -11.00
N THR A 432 -18.13 -11.17 -10.10
CA THR A 432 -19.15 -12.09 -9.54
C THR A 432 -20.03 -11.35 -8.53
N ASP A 433 -19.40 -10.74 -7.52
CA ASP A 433 -20.08 -9.98 -6.47
C ASP A 433 -19.43 -8.59 -6.28
N LEU A 434 -20.24 -7.54 -6.35
CA LEU A 434 -19.83 -6.15 -6.11
C LEU A 434 -20.66 -5.52 -4.98
N TYR A 435 -20.01 -5.10 -3.91
CA TYR A 435 -20.69 -4.47 -2.76
C TYR A 435 -20.17 -3.05 -2.50
N ALA A 436 -21.05 -2.04 -2.61
CA ALA A 436 -20.72 -0.66 -2.22
C ALA A 436 -20.81 -0.42 -0.70
N PHE A 437 -21.51 -1.29 0.04
CA PHE A 437 -21.50 -1.33 1.50
C PHE A 437 -21.93 -2.73 1.92
N LYS A 438 -21.16 -3.38 2.79
CA LYS A 438 -21.45 -4.71 3.32
C LYS A 438 -21.21 -4.68 4.82
N PHE A 439 -22.27 -4.87 5.61
CA PHE A 439 -22.19 -5.03 7.06
C PHE A 439 -22.35 -6.52 7.39
N GLU A 440 -21.33 -7.11 8.00
CA GLU A 440 -21.34 -8.51 8.46
C GLU A 440 -20.95 -8.56 9.93
N SER A 441 -21.69 -9.32 10.73
CA SER A 441 -21.41 -9.49 12.15
C SER A 441 -21.44 -10.97 12.52
N SER A 442 -20.38 -11.46 13.14
CA SER A 442 -20.34 -12.77 13.80
C SER A 442 -20.29 -12.53 15.30
N LEU A 443 -21.41 -12.77 15.99
CA LEU A 443 -21.62 -12.38 17.38
C LEU A 443 -21.89 -13.64 18.21
N ALA A 444 -21.22 -13.77 19.35
CA ALA A 444 -21.41 -14.88 20.27
C ALA A 444 -22.81 -14.81 20.92
N SER A 445 -23.30 -15.95 21.44
CA SER A 445 -24.64 -16.06 22.05
C SER A 445 -24.86 -15.14 23.25
N GLU A 446 -23.79 -14.72 23.93
CA GLU A 446 -23.81 -13.84 25.09
C GLU A 446 -23.86 -12.35 24.70
N PHE A 447 -23.70 -12.02 23.42
CA PHE A 447 -23.73 -10.64 22.93
C PHE A 447 -25.17 -10.19 22.71
N VAL A 448 -25.74 -9.52 23.72
CA VAL A 448 -27.15 -9.07 23.74
C VAL A 448 -27.23 -7.55 23.83
N PRO A 449 -26.99 -6.80 22.73
CA PRO A 449 -27.09 -5.35 22.76
C PRO A 449 -28.56 -4.91 22.91
N THR A 450 -28.81 -3.84 23.67
CA THR A 450 -30.17 -3.27 23.84
C THR A 450 -30.73 -2.76 22.51
N ASN A 451 -29.88 -2.19 21.65
CA ASN A 451 -30.22 -1.77 20.29
C ASN A 451 -29.04 -2.06 19.36
N MET A 452 -29.31 -2.52 18.14
CA MET A 452 -28.33 -2.72 17.08
C MET A 452 -28.89 -2.18 15.76
N TYR A 453 -28.10 -1.36 15.07
CA TYR A 453 -28.49 -0.76 13.78
C TYR A 453 -27.46 -1.16 12.72
N GLY A 454 -27.93 -1.73 11.60
CA GLY A 454 -27.07 -2.03 10.43
C GLY A 454 -26.83 -0.80 9.55
N LEU A 455 -27.88 0.00 9.29
CA LEU A 455 -27.84 1.30 8.62
C LEU A 455 -28.74 2.28 9.39
N TYR A 456 -28.14 3.28 10.05
CA TYR A 456 -28.87 4.32 10.79
C TYR A 456 -28.86 5.64 10.01
N LEU A 457 -30.03 6.08 9.55
CA LEU A 457 -30.21 7.35 8.83
C LEU A 457 -30.91 8.35 9.76
N ALA A 458 -30.18 9.39 10.19
CA ALA A 458 -30.71 10.45 11.05
C ALA A 458 -31.65 11.41 10.28
N ASP A 459 -32.18 12.44 10.95
CA ASP A 459 -33.14 13.39 10.40
C ASP A 459 -32.72 14.01 9.04
N VAL A 460 -33.30 13.51 7.94
CA VAL A 460 -33.16 14.09 6.60
C VAL A 460 -34.33 15.06 6.35
N LYS A 461 -34.15 16.34 6.71
CA LYS A 461 -35.21 17.37 6.66
C LYS A 461 -34.69 18.75 6.19
N LYS A 462 -35.62 19.67 5.89
CA LYS A 462 -35.42 21.09 5.47
C LYS A 462 -35.00 21.35 4.01
N ALA A 463 -34.98 20.38 3.12
CA ALA A 463 -34.84 20.68 1.70
C ALA A 463 -36.04 21.50 1.18
N SER A 464 -35.78 22.49 0.32
CA SER A 464 -36.81 23.34 -0.30
C SER A 464 -37.69 22.60 -1.33
N GLN A 465 -37.27 21.42 -1.77
CA GLN A 465 -37.99 20.59 -2.74
C GLN A 465 -38.32 19.21 -2.18
N LYS A 466 -37.31 18.36 -1.97
CA LYS A 466 -37.49 16.97 -1.50
C LYS A 466 -36.33 16.54 -0.61
N ASN A 467 -36.63 15.78 0.43
CA ASN A 467 -35.63 15.10 1.25
C ASN A 467 -35.59 13.63 0.84
N PHE A 468 -34.41 13.11 0.50
CA PHE A 468 -34.23 11.70 0.14
C PHE A 468 -33.30 11.04 1.15
N ALA A 469 -33.79 10.02 1.87
CA ALA A 469 -32.96 9.21 2.76
C ALA A 469 -32.16 8.14 1.99
N ILE A 470 -32.75 7.60 0.91
CA ILE A 470 -32.13 6.66 -0.05
C ILE A 470 -32.58 7.08 -1.46
N TYR A 471 -31.65 7.26 -2.40
CA TYR A 471 -31.92 7.70 -3.78
C TYR A 471 -31.04 6.93 -4.78
N ALA A 472 -31.65 6.35 -5.81
CA ALA A 472 -30.98 5.48 -6.78
C ALA A 472 -30.89 6.08 -8.21
N ASN A 473 -31.30 7.34 -8.39
CA ASN A 473 -31.38 8.02 -9.69
C ASN A 473 -32.20 7.23 -10.74
N GLU A 474 -31.54 6.56 -11.68
CA GLU A 474 -32.20 5.70 -12.70
C GLU A 474 -32.37 4.23 -12.24
N GLY A 475 -31.72 3.84 -11.14
CA GLY A 475 -31.78 2.49 -10.59
C GLY A 475 -33.02 2.24 -9.72
N ASN A 476 -33.42 0.96 -9.63
CA ASN A 476 -34.52 0.55 -8.75
C ASN A 476 -34.01 0.24 -7.32
N ILE A 477 -34.72 0.73 -6.30
CA ILE A 477 -34.51 0.30 -4.91
C ILE A 477 -35.26 -1.03 -4.70
N ARG A 478 -34.53 -2.10 -4.35
CA ARG A 478 -35.11 -3.42 -4.05
C ARG A 478 -34.97 -3.73 -2.57
N PHE A 479 -36.07 -4.12 -1.92
CA PHE A 479 -36.08 -4.57 -0.52
C PHE A 479 -36.24 -6.11 -0.49
N GLY A 480 -35.14 -6.84 -0.30
CA GLY A 480 -35.13 -8.32 -0.20
C GLY A 480 -34.95 -9.07 -1.52
N ASP A 481 -34.87 -10.40 -1.43
CA ASP A 481 -34.81 -11.34 -2.55
C ASP A 481 -36.23 -11.77 -2.99
N LEU A 482 -36.36 -12.26 -4.23
CA LEU A 482 -37.55 -13.01 -4.63
C LEU A 482 -37.57 -14.29 -3.79
N LYS A 483 -38.32 -14.30 -2.67
CA LYS A 483 -38.41 -15.47 -1.80
C LYS A 483 -38.89 -16.68 -2.60
N HIS A 484 -37.95 -17.56 -2.99
CA HIS A 484 -38.24 -18.87 -3.56
C HIS A 484 -38.72 -19.77 -2.43
N THR A 485 -40.03 -19.91 -2.29
CA THR A 485 -40.58 -21.03 -1.55
C THR A 485 -40.58 -22.23 -2.50
N ASN A 486 -39.75 -23.23 -2.17
CA ASN A 486 -39.80 -24.65 -2.57
C ASN A 486 -40.09 -25.07 -4.05
N ASN A 487 -39.11 -25.76 -4.64
CA ASN A 487 -39.09 -26.77 -5.74
C ASN A 487 -40.04 -26.76 -6.94
N ASN A 488 -41.01 -25.86 -7.10
CA ASN A 488 -41.73 -25.64 -8.36
C ASN A 488 -41.51 -24.20 -8.81
N ASN A 489 -40.39 -24.04 -9.51
CA ASN A 489 -39.82 -22.80 -9.97
C ASN A 489 -40.57 -22.24 -11.19
N THR A 490 -41.60 -21.44 -10.95
CA THR A 490 -41.88 -20.30 -11.83
C THR A 490 -41.54 -19.06 -11.02
N ALA A 491 -40.52 -18.32 -11.47
CA ALA A 491 -40.28 -16.96 -10.98
C ALA A 491 -41.62 -16.24 -11.02
N SER A 492 -42.17 -15.83 -9.87
CA SER A 492 -43.45 -15.13 -9.85
C SER A 492 -43.23 -13.76 -10.50
N THR A 493 -43.36 -13.70 -11.81
CA THR A 493 -43.41 -12.49 -12.61
C THR A 493 -44.64 -11.72 -12.16
N GLY A 494 -44.47 -10.76 -11.25
CA GLY A 494 -45.57 -9.93 -10.77
C GLY A 494 -45.12 -8.94 -9.70
N ASP A 495 -45.69 -7.74 -9.75
CA ASP A 495 -45.53 -6.72 -8.73
C ASP A 495 -46.06 -7.24 -7.38
N ARG A 496 -45.28 -7.07 -6.32
CA ARG A 496 -45.65 -7.48 -4.96
C ARG A 496 -45.93 -6.22 -4.13
N PRO A 497 -47.06 -6.17 -3.42
CA PRO A 497 -47.34 -5.01 -2.59
C PRO A 497 -46.37 -4.95 -1.43
N VAL A 498 -45.97 -3.73 -1.13
CA VAL A 498 -45.14 -3.39 0.03
C VAL A 498 -46.07 -2.76 1.06
N PHE A 499 -46.10 -3.32 2.28
CA PHE A 499 -46.89 -2.77 3.38
C PHE A 499 -46.04 -2.54 4.62
N VAL A 500 -46.51 -1.66 5.49
CA VAL A 500 -45.88 -1.35 6.78
C VAL A 500 -46.76 -1.94 7.88
N THR A 501 -46.19 -2.74 8.77
CA THR A 501 -46.92 -3.29 9.92
C THR A 501 -47.20 -2.22 10.97
N ALA A 502 -48.04 -2.53 11.97
CA ALA A 502 -48.36 -1.59 13.06
C ALA A 502 -47.12 -1.15 13.86
N ASP A 503 -46.09 -2.00 13.92
CA ASP A 503 -44.77 -1.74 14.51
C ASP A 503 -43.77 -1.09 13.54
N GLY A 504 -44.20 -0.68 12.34
CA GLY A 504 -43.38 0.09 11.40
C GLY A 504 -42.47 -0.75 10.49
N VAL A 505 -42.63 -2.08 10.46
CA VAL A 505 -41.80 -2.97 9.64
C VAL A 505 -42.30 -2.97 8.20
N LEU A 506 -41.44 -2.58 7.26
CA LEU A 506 -41.69 -2.70 5.82
C LEU A 506 -41.62 -4.19 5.41
N LYS A 507 -42.75 -4.78 5.03
CA LYS A 507 -42.83 -6.17 4.57
C LYS A 507 -43.22 -6.20 3.09
N VAL A 508 -42.48 -6.99 2.32
CA VAL A 508 -42.86 -7.36 0.95
C VAL A 508 -43.80 -8.55 1.06
N GLY A 509 -45.08 -8.34 0.69
CA GLY A 509 -46.05 -9.42 0.69
C GLY A 509 -45.65 -10.52 -0.29
N ASN A 510 -46.03 -11.77 -0.04
CA ASN A 510 -46.21 -12.78 -1.09
C ASN A 510 -47.52 -12.57 -1.83
N ALA A 511 -47.70 -13.28 -2.96
CA ALA A 511 -48.96 -13.26 -3.70
C ALA A 511 -50.18 -13.50 -2.78
N SER A 512 -49.99 -14.25 -1.68
CA SER A 512 -50.97 -14.53 -0.64
C SER A 512 -51.28 -13.36 0.32
N THR A 513 -50.37 -12.41 0.49
CA THR A 513 -50.52 -11.24 1.39
C THR A 513 -50.80 -9.95 0.63
N ALA A 514 -50.71 -9.97 -0.70
CA ALA A 514 -51.35 -8.98 -1.55
C ALA A 514 -52.86 -8.89 -1.33
N LEU A 515 -53.44 -9.94 -0.76
CA LEU A 515 -54.86 -10.13 -0.56
C LEU A 515 -55.45 -9.33 0.60
N ALA A 516 -54.64 -8.64 1.42
CA ALA A 516 -55.14 -8.02 2.64
C ALA A 516 -56.10 -6.82 2.41
N ARG A 517 -56.16 -6.20 1.22
CA ARG A 517 -57.17 -5.14 0.95
C ARG A 517 -57.75 -5.08 -0.49
N ALA A 518 -57.14 -5.70 -1.49
CA ALA A 518 -57.70 -5.82 -2.83
C ALA A 518 -56.97 -6.93 -3.60
N VAL A 519 -57.63 -8.06 -3.85
CA VAL A 519 -57.10 -9.13 -4.72
C VAL A 519 -57.39 -8.77 -6.17
N TRP A 520 -56.38 -8.61 -7.02
CA TRP A 520 -56.57 -8.64 -8.47
C TRP A 520 -56.50 -10.09 -8.94
N GLU A 521 -57.58 -10.61 -9.52
CA GLU A 521 -57.56 -11.95 -10.11
C GLU A 521 -57.09 -11.85 -11.58
N THR A 522 -56.05 -12.62 -11.93
CA THR A 522 -55.41 -12.61 -13.25
C THR A 522 -56.28 -13.13 -14.39
N ASP A 523 -57.37 -13.83 -14.09
CA ASP A 523 -58.24 -14.47 -15.08
C ASP A 523 -59.54 -13.71 -15.35
N GLY A 524 -59.78 -12.58 -14.67
CA GLY A 524 -61.08 -11.88 -14.75
C GLY A 524 -61.12 -10.42 -14.35
N ASN A 525 -59.97 -9.79 -14.08
CA ASN A 525 -59.83 -8.34 -13.86
C ASN A 525 -60.91 -7.79 -12.90
N HIS A 526 -60.98 -8.41 -11.74
CA HIS A 526 -61.90 -8.06 -10.67
C HIS A 526 -61.18 -7.94 -9.33
N VAL A 527 -61.73 -7.10 -8.45
CA VAL A 527 -61.21 -6.85 -7.09
C VAL A 527 -62.06 -7.58 -6.05
N LYS A 528 -61.45 -8.46 -5.24
CA LYS A 528 -62.11 -9.07 -4.06
C LYS A 528 -61.89 -8.21 -2.82
N LEU A 529 -62.96 -7.88 -2.10
CA LEU A 529 -62.95 -7.12 -0.85
C LEU A 529 -63.59 -7.94 0.29
N ALA A 530 -62.79 -8.68 1.10
CA ALA A 530 -63.10 -9.12 2.48
C ALA A 530 -62.19 -10.27 2.97
N VAL A 531 -61.25 -10.00 3.88
CA VAL A 531 -60.48 -11.02 4.65
C VAL A 531 -60.87 -10.93 6.13
N LYS A 532 -60.85 -12.05 6.88
CA LYS A 532 -61.02 -12.02 8.34
C LYS A 532 -59.84 -11.32 9.02
N ALA A 533 -60.02 -10.86 10.26
CA ALA A 533 -58.93 -10.28 11.08
C ALA A 533 -57.78 -11.27 11.36
N ASP A 534 -58.04 -12.57 11.23
CA ASP A 534 -57.05 -13.66 11.37
C ASP A 534 -56.30 -13.99 10.06
N GLY A 535 -56.59 -13.28 8.97
CA GLY A 535 -55.90 -13.46 7.68
C GLY A 535 -56.36 -14.66 6.85
N THR A 536 -57.47 -15.32 7.22
CA THR A 536 -58.05 -16.39 6.39
C THR A 536 -59.01 -15.83 5.33
N ASP A 537 -59.02 -16.44 4.15
CA ASP A 537 -59.98 -16.15 3.08
C ASP A 537 -61.40 -16.32 3.60
N ARG A 538 -62.27 -15.33 3.36
CA ARG A 538 -63.71 -15.54 3.47
C ARG A 538 -64.15 -16.35 2.24
N THR A 539 -64.27 -17.66 2.39
CA THR A 539 -64.93 -18.52 1.39
C THR A 539 -66.41 -18.18 1.23
N ASP A 540 -67.00 -17.56 2.25
CA ASP A 540 -68.41 -17.18 2.29
C ASP A 540 -68.53 -15.65 2.40
N ASN A 541 -69.34 -15.05 1.51
CA ASN A 541 -69.63 -13.59 1.41
C ASN A 541 -68.54 -12.73 0.75
N ILE A 542 -68.05 -13.15 -0.42
CA ILE A 542 -67.16 -12.34 -1.26
C ILE A 542 -68.00 -11.26 -1.98
N ILE A 543 -67.54 -10.00 -1.94
CA ILE A 543 -67.96 -8.97 -2.88
C ILE A 543 -66.91 -8.92 -3.99
N THR A 544 -67.34 -9.16 -5.23
CA THR A 544 -66.49 -9.07 -6.43
C THR A 544 -66.97 -7.93 -7.31
N ILE A 545 -66.06 -7.05 -7.74
CA ILE A 545 -66.36 -6.00 -8.72
C ILE A 545 -65.54 -6.27 -9.98
N ASN A 546 -66.18 -6.43 -11.14
CA ASN A 546 -65.48 -6.61 -12.42
C ASN A 546 -65.17 -5.29 -13.15
N ASP A 547 -64.42 -5.37 -14.25
CA ASP A 547 -64.05 -4.22 -15.10
C ASP A 547 -65.23 -3.37 -15.61
N ALA A 548 -66.39 -3.99 -15.78
CA ALA A 548 -67.60 -3.28 -16.17
C ALA A 548 -68.28 -2.57 -14.97
N GLY A 549 -67.69 -2.64 -13.78
CA GLY A 549 -68.22 -2.08 -12.54
C GLY A 549 -69.36 -2.92 -11.92
N GLN A 550 -69.57 -4.16 -12.37
CA GLN A 550 -70.65 -5.02 -11.85
C GLN A 550 -70.25 -5.63 -10.52
N MET A 551 -71.13 -5.52 -9.53
CA MET A 551 -70.92 -6.08 -8.19
C MET A 551 -71.64 -7.43 -8.04
N PHE A 552 -70.92 -8.46 -7.63
CA PHE A 552 -71.44 -9.77 -7.25
C PHE A 552 -71.31 -9.94 -5.73
N ALA A 553 -72.42 -10.21 -5.05
CA ALA A 553 -72.46 -10.47 -3.62
C ALA A 553 -73.55 -11.51 -3.30
N SER A 554 -73.36 -12.30 -2.23
CA SER A 554 -74.34 -13.30 -1.78
C SER A 554 -75.61 -12.69 -1.17
N SER A 555 -75.51 -11.49 -0.57
CA SER A 555 -76.65 -10.75 -0.03
C SER A 555 -76.32 -9.26 0.15
N PHE A 556 -77.35 -8.41 0.07
CA PHE A 556 -77.29 -6.99 0.43
C PHE A 556 -78.15 -6.73 1.67
N LYS A 557 -77.58 -6.07 2.70
CA LYS A 557 -78.30 -5.66 3.91
C LYS A 557 -78.08 -4.16 4.13
N GLY A 558 -79.15 -3.37 4.03
CA GLY A 558 -79.09 -1.95 4.38
C GLY A 558 -79.60 -1.72 5.79
N THR A 559 -78.80 -1.10 6.64
CA THR A 559 -79.15 -0.78 8.03
C THR A 559 -80.11 0.41 8.12
N ASN A 560 -80.03 1.38 7.20
CA ASN A 560 -80.86 2.59 7.21
C ASN A 560 -82.31 2.37 6.71
N GLY A 561 -82.60 1.25 6.03
CA GLY A 561 -83.96 0.96 5.55
C GLY A 561 -84.89 0.37 6.62
N ALA A 562 -84.35 -0.03 7.78
CA ALA A 562 -85.12 -0.64 8.86
C ALA A 562 -85.87 0.38 9.74
N THR A 563 -85.60 1.68 9.61
CA THR A 563 -86.16 2.71 10.50
C THR A 563 -87.52 3.24 10.08
N ILE A 564 -87.86 3.21 8.79
CA ILE A 564 -89.16 3.71 8.26
C ILE A 564 -89.64 2.74 7.16
N PHE A 565 -90.09 1.55 7.57
CA PHE A 565 -90.68 0.59 6.64
C PHE A 565 -92.12 1.00 6.28
N PRO A 566 -92.61 0.79 5.04
CA PRO A 566 -93.87 1.38 4.57
C PRO A 566 -95.18 0.95 5.23
N ASP A 567 -95.18 0.10 6.27
CA ASP A 567 -96.36 -0.28 7.06
C ASP A 567 -97.21 0.92 7.55
N TYR A 568 -96.67 2.14 7.54
CA TYR A 568 -97.44 3.37 7.73
C TYR A 568 -98.60 3.55 6.74
N VAL A 569 -98.54 2.97 5.54
CA VAL A 569 -99.61 3.06 4.53
C VAL A 569 -100.88 2.41 5.09
N PHE A 570 -100.77 1.15 5.54
CA PHE A 570 -101.87 0.46 6.18
C PHE A 570 -102.28 1.09 7.52
N GLN A 571 -101.31 1.48 8.35
CA GLN A 571 -101.59 2.12 9.64
C GLN A 571 -102.44 3.38 9.45
N LYS A 572 -102.05 4.25 8.51
CA LYS A 572 -102.76 5.48 8.19
C LYS A 572 -104.16 5.20 7.64
N TYR A 573 -104.30 4.23 6.74
CA TYR A 573 -105.57 3.91 6.11
C TYR A 573 -106.62 3.40 7.11
N TYR A 574 -106.25 2.45 7.98
CA TYR A 574 -107.20 1.82 8.89
C TYR A 574 -107.41 2.58 10.20
N THR A 575 -106.43 3.33 10.68
CA THR A 575 -106.49 4.02 11.99
C THR A 575 -106.61 5.55 11.87
N GLY A 576 -106.44 6.12 10.67
CA GLY A 576 -106.43 7.57 10.42
C GLY A 576 -105.12 8.27 10.80
N THR A 577 -104.21 7.60 11.51
CA THR A 577 -102.91 8.14 11.96
C THR A 577 -101.78 7.16 11.67
N SER A 578 -100.53 7.63 11.63
CA SER A 578 -99.36 6.75 11.61
C SER A 578 -98.28 7.27 12.56
N SER A 579 -97.77 6.38 13.41
CA SER A 579 -96.64 6.66 14.31
C SER A 579 -95.28 6.50 13.62
N ILE A 580 -95.24 5.83 12.47
CA ILE A 580 -94.03 5.61 11.67
C ILE A 580 -93.80 6.80 10.73
N LYS A 581 -94.85 7.31 10.08
CA LYS A 581 -94.80 8.47 9.19
C LYS A 581 -96.07 9.31 9.31
N ALA A 582 -96.04 10.30 10.22
CA ALA A 582 -97.22 11.07 10.59
C ALA A 582 -97.79 11.94 9.45
N ASP A 583 -96.93 12.42 8.55
CA ASP A 583 -97.25 13.26 7.40
C ASP A 583 -97.67 12.46 6.15
N TYR A 584 -97.70 11.12 6.22
CA TYR A 584 -98.16 10.29 5.12
C TYR A 584 -99.66 10.48 4.85
N ASN A 585 -100.01 10.61 3.57
CA ASN A 585 -101.39 10.79 3.11
C ASN A 585 -101.69 9.81 1.96
N PHE A 586 -102.59 8.87 2.22
CA PHE A 586 -103.11 7.96 1.21
C PHE A 586 -103.95 8.74 0.17
N LYS A 587 -103.59 8.63 -1.11
CA LYS A 587 -104.25 9.34 -2.21
C LYS A 587 -105.32 8.45 -2.84
N SER A 588 -106.45 9.02 -3.25
CA SER A 588 -107.43 8.28 -4.06
C SER A 588 -106.90 8.03 -5.47
N LEU A 589 -107.44 7.02 -6.18
CA LEU A 589 -107.06 6.75 -7.57
C LEU A 589 -107.22 7.96 -8.50
N SER A 590 -108.25 8.79 -8.28
CA SER A 590 -108.44 10.04 -9.03
C SER A 590 -107.30 11.04 -8.76
N GLN A 591 -106.88 11.20 -7.51
CA GLN A 591 -105.76 12.08 -7.16
C GLN A 591 -104.42 11.56 -7.69
N VAL A 592 -104.24 10.23 -7.75
CA VAL A 592 -103.07 9.59 -8.37
C VAL A 592 -103.09 9.83 -9.87
N GLU A 593 -104.23 9.65 -10.55
CA GLU A 593 -104.39 9.89 -11.98
C GLU A 593 -104.07 11.35 -12.34
N ASP A 594 -104.61 12.31 -11.58
CA ASP A 594 -104.34 13.74 -11.78
C ASP A 594 -102.85 14.05 -11.61
N PHE A 595 -102.20 13.46 -10.60
CA PHE A 595 -100.76 13.63 -10.39
C PHE A 595 -99.94 13.05 -11.55
N VAL A 596 -100.28 11.84 -12.02
CA VAL A 596 -99.58 11.18 -13.12
C VAL A 596 -99.76 11.96 -14.43
N LYS A 597 -100.97 12.46 -14.72
CA LYS A 597 -101.21 13.33 -15.89
C LYS A 597 -100.38 14.61 -15.85
N ALA A 598 -100.22 15.20 -14.66
CA ALA A 598 -99.47 16.44 -14.50
C ALA A 598 -97.94 16.24 -14.51
N ASN A 599 -97.43 15.14 -13.95
CA ASN A 599 -96.00 14.97 -13.66
C ASN A 599 -95.32 13.84 -14.45
N GLY A 600 -96.07 12.94 -15.11
CA GLY A 600 -95.54 11.85 -15.93
C GLY A 600 -94.87 10.71 -15.13
N HIS A 601 -94.99 10.70 -13.80
CA HIS A 601 -94.48 9.65 -12.91
C HIS A 601 -95.41 9.47 -11.70
N LEU A 602 -95.28 8.34 -11.00
CA LEU A 602 -96.08 8.04 -9.82
C LEU A 602 -95.68 8.92 -8.60
N PRO A 603 -96.64 9.30 -7.74
CA PRO A 603 -96.33 10.00 -6.49
C PRO A 603 -95.32 9.21 -5.65
N GLY A 604 -94.28 9.89 -5.16
CA GLY A 604 -93.21 9.29 -4.34
C GLY A 604 -91.96 8.88 -5.11
N TYR A 605 -92.02 8.76 -6.44
CA TYR A 605 -90.81 8.64 -7.26
C TYR A 605 -90.29 10.00 -7.72
N LYS A 606 -88.97 10.08 -7.90
CA LYS A 606 -88.32 11.19 -8.62
C LYS A 606 -88.59 11.05 -10.12
N SER A 607 -88.67 12.17 -10.84
CA SER A 607 -88.80 12.13 -12.30
C SER A 607 -87.54 11.54 -12.95
N ALA A 608 -87.67 11.02 -14.17
CA ALA A 608 -86.53 10.50 -14.93
C ALA A 608 -85.45 11.59 -15.15
N GLU A 609 -85.85 12.85 -15.33
CA GLU A 609 -84.92 13.98 -15.44
C GLU A 609 -84.14 14.22 -14.14
N THR A 610 -84.82 14.17 -13.00
CA THR A 610 -84.19 14.31 -11.68
C THR A 610 -83.19 13.18 -11.42
N ILE A 611 -83.55 11.92 -11.71
CA ILE A 611 -82.64 10.77 -11.54
C ILE A 611 -81.43 10.89 -12.46
N LYS A 612 -81.62 11.32 -13.72
CA LYS A 612 -80.52 11.55 -14.66
C LYS A 612 -79.57 12.66 -14.18
N ALA A 613 -80.10 13.75 -13.66
CA ALA A 613 -79.29 14.84 -13.09
C ALA A 613 -78.55 14.41 -11.82
N GLN A 614 -79.16 13.54 -11.00
CA GLN A 614 -78.56 12.94 -9.80
C GLN A 614 -77.40 11.98 -10.16
N GLY A 615 -77.43 11.34 -11.32
CA GLY A 615 -76.33 10.52 -11.86
C GLY A 615 -76.23 9.11 -11.26
N TYR A 616 -77.13 8.73 -10.35
CA TYR A 616 -77.22 7.39 -9.76
C TYR A 616 -78.66 7.06 -9.38
N VAL A 617 -78.94 5.76 -9.22
CA VAL A 617 -80.18 5.25 -8.62
C VAL A 617 -79.86 4.74 -7.23
N ASP A 618 -80.51 5.28 -6.21
CA ASP A 618 -80.44 4.72 -4.87
C ASP A 618 -81.36 3.50 -4.80
N LEU A 619 -80.74 2.31 -4.77
CA LEU A 619 -81.46 1.04 -4.78
C LEU A 619 -82.30 0.84 -3.51
N MET A 620 -81.87 1.36 -2.36
CA MET A 620 -82.64 1.20 -1.12
C MET A 620 -83.80 2.19 -1.03
N GLU A 621 -83.58 3.45 -1.42
CA GLU A 621 -84.68 4.44 -1.55
C GLU A 621 -85.75 3.90 -2.51
N THR A 622 -85.33 3.38 -3.67
CA THR A 622 -86.24 2.83 -4.68
C THR A 622 -87.00 1.60 -4.16
N GLN A 623 -86.32 0.69 -3.44
CA GLN A 623 -86.96 -0.50 -2.90
C GLN A 623 -88.02 -0.17 -1.83
N LEU A 624 -87.77 0.82 -0.96
CA LEU A 624 -88.76 1.26 0.03
C LEU A 624 -89.96 1.93 -0.64
N THR A 625 -89.72 2.80 -1.63
CA THR A 625 -90.81 3.42 -2.41
C THR A 625 -91.64 2.37 -3.16
N ASN A 626 -91.01 1.33 -3.72
CA ASN A 626 -91.72 0.22 -4.35
C ASN A 626 -92.68 -0.46 -3.35
N VAL A 627 -92.24 -0.73 -2.13
CA VAL A 627 -93.08 -1.35 -1.09
C VAL A 627 -94.24 -0.41 -0.71
N GLU A 628 -94.00 0.89 -0.52
CA GLU A 628 -95.07 1.89 -0.28
C GLU A 628 -96.14 1.83 -1.37
N LYS A 629 -95.74 1.83 -2.66
CA LYS A 629 -96.69 1.80 -3.78
C LYS A 629 -97.44 0.47 -3.87
N ILE A 630 -96.79 -0.65 -3.53
CA ILE A 630 -97.44 -1.97 -3.51
C ILE A 630 -98.53 -1.99 -2.44
N GLU A 631 -98.26 -1.47 -1.24
CA GLU A 631 -99.27 -1.38 -0.17
C GLU A 631 -100.44 -0.49 -0.58
N GLU A 632 -100.17 0.66 -1.22
CA GLU A 632 -101.21 1.54 -1.77
C GLU A 632 -102.08 0.82 -2.82
N LEU A 633 -101.45 0.08 -3.72
CA LEU A 633 -102.14 -0.68 -4.76
C LEU A 633 -103.07 -1.74 -4.15
N TYR A 634 -102.60 -2.48 -3.14
CA TYR A 634 -103.42 -3.48 -2.45
C TYR A 634 -104.64 -2.84 -1.77
N LEU A 635 -104.49 -1.68 -1.13
CA LEU A 635 -105.62 -0.95 -0.55
C LEU A 635 -106.66 -0.57 -1.62
N HIS A 636 -106.22 -0.02 -2.76
CA HIS A 636 -107.12 0.29 -3.85
C HIS A 636 -107.81 -0.94 -4.44
N SER A 637 -107.11 -2.08 -4.56
CA SER A 637 -107.73 -3.33 -4.99
C SER A 637 -108.79 -3.83 -3.99
N ILE A 638 -108.54 -3.69 -2.68
CA ILE A 638 -109.53 -4.03 -1.65
C ILE A 638 -110.74 -3.11 -1.72
N GLU A 639 -110.55 -1.81 -1.97
CA GLU A 639 -111.65 -0.85 -2.17
C GLU A 639 -112.47 -1.20 -3.42
N GLN A 640 -111.81 -1.55 -4.52
CA GLN A 640 -112.46 -1.98 -5.75
C GLN A 640 -113.25 -3.27 -5.54
N ASP A 641 -112.70 -4.29 -4.89
CA ASP A 641 -113.42 -5.53 -4.57
C ASP A 641 -114.66 -5.28 -3.70
N LYS A 642 -114.55 -4.40 -2.69
CA LYS A 642 -115.71 -3.99 -1.88
C LYS A 642 -116.77 -3.28 -2.72
N ALA A 643 -116.37 -2.37 -3.59
CA ALA A 643 -117.29 -1.67 -4.49
C ALA A 643 -117.97 -2.62 -5.47
N LEU A 644 -117.23 -3.58 -6.04
CA LEU A 644 -117.76 -4.61 -6.93
C LEU A 644 -118.76 -5.50 -6.20
N LYS A 645 -118.44 -6.00 -5.00
CA LYS A 645 -119.38 -6.80 -4.19
C LYS A 645 -120.65 -6.04 -3.82
N ALA A 646 -120.53 -4.74 -3.50
CA ALA A 646 -121.68 -3.90 -3.23
C ALA A 646 -122.55 -3.73 -4.50
N LYS A 647 -121.92 -3.55 -5.66
CA LYS A 647 -122.62 -3.48 -6.95
C LYS A 647 -123.27 -4.80 -7.34
N ASP A 648 -122.62 -5.94 -7.09
CA ASP A 648 -123.20 -7.27 -7.33
C ASP A 648 -124.42 -7.51 -6.42
N ALA A 649 -124.37 -7.08 -5.16
CA ALA A 649 -125.51 -7.15 -4.24
C ALA A 649 -126.67 -6.25 -4.70
N GLU A 650 -126.39 -5.03 -5.16
CA GLU A 650 -127.37 -4.12 -5.74
C GLU A 650 -127.99 -4.72 -7.01
N ILE A 651 -127.18 -5.30 -7.90
CA ILE A 651 -127.64 -6.01 -9.11
C ILE A 651 -128.53 -7.20 -8.72
N ALA A 652 -128.18 -7.96 -7.68
CA ALA A 652 -128.99 -9.07 -7.20
C ALA A 652 -130.36 -8.61 -6.65
N ASP A 653 -130.40 -7.53 -5.88
CA ASP A 653 -131.67 -6.92 -5.40
C ASP A 653 -132.52 -6.40 -6.56
N LEU A 654 -131.92 -5.67 -7.50
CA LEU A 654 -132.58 -5.17 -8.70
C LEU A 654 -133.17 -6.31 -9.53
N LYS A 655 -132.45 -7.42 -9.72
CA LYS A 655 -132.94 -8.63 -10.40
C LYS A 655 -134.15 -9.24 -9.66
N GLN A 656 -134.09 -9.36 -8.33
CA GLN A 656 -135.23 -9.87 -7.54
C GLN A 656 -136.47 -8.95 -7.59
N ARG A 657 -136.27 -7.62 -7.65
CA ARG A 657 -137.35 -6.66 -7.82
C ARG A 657 -137.96 -6.76 -9.22
N LEU A 658 -137.14 -6.95 -10.24
CA LEU A 658 -137.59 -7.16 -11.62
C LEU A 658 -138.45 -8.42 -11.73
N GLU A 659 -137.99 -9.56 -11.21
CA GLU A 659 -138.76 -10.83 -11.21
C GLU A 659 -140.11 -10.70 -10.48
N ARG A 660 -140.16 -9.94 -9.38
CA ARG A 660 -141.42 -9.68 -8.66
C ARG A 660 -142.38 -8.82 -9.47
N LEU A 661 -141.89 -7.81 -10.17
CA LEU A 661 -142.70 -6.97 -11.05
C LEU A 661 -143.19 -7.76 -12.26
N GLU A 662 -142.35 -8.58 -12.88
CA GLU A 662 -142.74 -9.43 -14.01
C GLU A 662 -143.84 -10.44 -13.64
N LYS A 663 -143.81 -11.01 -12.42
CA LYS A 663 -144.88 -11.87 -11.90
C LYS A 663 -146.20 -11.15 -11.57
N LEU A 664 -146.19 -9.83 -11.41
CA LEU A 664 -147.39 -9.02 -11.16
C LEU A 664 -148.08 -8.58 -12.46
N ILE A 665 -147.41 -8.73 -13.60
CA ILE A 665 -147.88 -8.30 -14.93
C ILE A 665 -148.32 -9.52 -15.78
N GLN A 666 -148.06 -10.75 -15.32
CA GLN A 666 -148.75 -11.98 -15.76
C GLN A 666 -150.01 -12.21 -14.93
#